data_AF-A0A838MW49-F1
#
_entry.id   AF-A0A838MW49-F1
#
_cell.length_a   1.000
_cell.length_b   1.000
_cell.length_c   1.000
_cell.angle_alpha   90.00
_cell.angle_beta   90.00
_cell.angle_gamma   90.00
#
_symmetry.space_group_name_H-M   'P 1'
#
loop_
_entity.id
_entity.type
_entity.pdbx_description
1 polymer ?
#
loop_
_entity_poly.entity_id
_entity_poly.type
_entity_poly.pdbx_seq_one_letter_code
_entity_poly.pdbx_strand_id
1 'polypeptide(L)'
;AGNNQEVLLDGEPLTVQNQSGGEDSLTLGQGGFVLGGPLEPSRGPDRPGRMFYFISAEGQILNATQEASFAVPTVEGRGFFGSGATGLFIPPGIFNTRDTGALAFPTAEDGDAIFSLFPFPNNPQGVYGANTFTQVLPASGQGKILSGKFDGNFVVRGRQQSVTGRYNFTDDFRNIPRTGGAIFSTLTPRVRTQNFSFFYNSELSGPNSAKPIFNQLRLSYGRTRLNFQEARDQTFALPSAIPNVPFLLNTPYIQNVTLPDDVETPNTGPVNYVSTGFGTEDVLGPVGQVFVAGFSPVGVDVFNFPQRRVNNTYQFADDLTMRYGNHSFAFGTDNRRSELNSELPRNSRPLITFYGEPEIDFTGDEPVFTGRFFRPVDLAAAGAATGFFQTLATTDSDTANLRFYQFNFFGQDTWRVRPSLTLSYGLRYEYNTPPRETNRRIENTFDDPALDAVPGLRDFIEGRTRIFEPDRNNFAPRVGIAYSPNLFGRERTTVIRGGYGLFYDQILGAVVSQSRNVYPNFLTVNFAGGGANANAALGELPELNLLNPSAPIVVPVDGELFIVELVQNGTLNRAVSGVTTTDLVNFINVIVTGEENPSSSVFGATLPARRLATPMAHHYNLTLEQQLNRNLVVSAAYVGTLGRKLLRFTTPNLGLNAVVVPFDFDVITEDELEGGGAFDRVGQPRFYGLAFPAGFGRPVSTVGSISRFETTANSRYDSLQLQARGRLRRSLQFQAAYTLSKSIDDVSDVFDLAGAPALPQNSLTLDERGPSNFDVRHRFTYNFIYDFPTLRDRSRVFRLLFGGLQVAGTGRYQTAQPFTVNTYIDVNLDGNITDRLNTTDGLLQTGDRRQPLRLTTDDLSLLRAPVGSDGQIGRNTFRAGDTLELDLAVSKRFALSERQNLILRADIFNFINRANFGIPERILESPGFGEATETVTPGRRIQFALKYSF
;
A
#
# COMPACT_ATOMS: atom_id res chain seq x y z
N ALA A 1 32.97 0.71 10.28
CA ALA A 1 32.53 -0.47 11.05
C ALA A 1 32.17 -0.07 12.49
N GLY A 2 31.53 -0.95 13.29
CA GLY A 2 31.26 -0.69 14.71
C GLY A 2 32.52 -0.50 15.58
N ASN A 3 33.67 -1.00 15.11
CA ASN A 3 34.94 -1.01 15.84
C ASN A 3 35.94 0.10 15.43
N ASN A 4 35.46 1.24 14.91
CA ASN A 4 36.33 2.31 14.36
C ASN A 4 37.29 1.88 13.23
N GLN A 5 37.10 0.69 12.64
CA GLN A 5 37.86 0.26 11.46
C GLN A 5 37.49 1.12 10.26
N GLU A 6 38.53 1.54 9.54
CA GLU A 6 38.40 2.20 8.24
C GLU A 6 37.85 1.22 7.20
N VAL A 7 37.01 1.70 6.31
CA VAL A 7 36.43 0.90 5.22
C VAL A 7 37.06 1.40 3.93
N LEU A 8 37.75 0.53 3.22
CA LEU A 8 38.45 0.83 1.99
C LEU A 8 37.70 0.22 0.82
N LEU A 9 37.62 0.95 -0.29
CA LEU A 9 37.21 0.44 -1.61
C LEU A 9 38.40 0.65 -2.55
N ASP A 10 38.92 -0.45 -3.12
CA ASP A 10 40.12 -0.45 -3.97
C ASP A 10 41.34 0.21 -3.29
N GLY A 11 41.45 0.02 -1.97
CA GLY A 11 42.53 0.57 -1.14
C GLY A 11 42.34 2.03 -0.71
N GLU A 12 41.27 2.70 -1.15
CA GLU A 12 40.98 4.09 -0.81
C GLU A 12 39.81 4.21 0.20
N PRO A 13 39.82 5.20 1.13
CA PRO A 13 38.76 5.37 2.11
C PRO A 13 37.37 5.58 1.49
N LEU A 14 36.44 4.67 1.76
CA LEU A 14 35.06 4.76 1.29
C LEU A 14 34.28 5.80 2.10
N THR A 15 33.97 6.94 1.48
CA THR A 15 33.18 8.01 2.11
C THR A 15 31.80 8.12 1.47
N VAL A 16 30.75 7.97 2.27
CA VAL A 16 29.36 8.16 1.84
C VAL A 16 28.85 9.48 2.40
N GLN A 17 28.58 10.45 1.53
CA GLN A 17 28.10 11.75 1.96
C GLN A 17 26.62 11.69 2.33
N ASN A 18 26.27 12.31 3.46
CA ASN A 18 24.88 12.63 3.77
C ASN A 18 24.47 13.86 2.96
N GLN A 19 23.58 13.64 1.99
CA GLN A 19 23.08 14.70 1.10
C GLN A 19 22.01 15.58 1.77
N SER A 20 21.55 15.22 2.98
CA SER A 20 20.55 15.98 3.71
C SER A 20 21.12 17.29 4.27
N GLY A 21 20.37 18.38 4.04
CA GLY A 21 20.53 19.65 4.76
C GLY A 21 19.55 19.82 5.93
N GLY A 22 18.74 18.80 6.24
CA GLY A 22 17.71 18.82 7.27
C GLY A 22 16.42 19.58 6.92
N GLU A 23 16.27 20.06 5.68
CA GLU A 23 15.10 20.84 5.25
C GLU A 23 14.59 20.39 3.86
N ASP A 24 13.27 20.16 3.77
CA ASP A 24 12.58 19.97 2.49
C ASP A 24 12.51 21.31 1.74
N SER A 25 12.90 21.33 0.47
CA SER A 25 12.78 22.52 -0.37
C SER A 25 11.48 22.49 -1.18
N LEU A 26 10.79 23.63 -1.30
CA LEU A 26 9.56 23.74 -2.08
C LEU A 26 9.37 25.14 -2.66
N THR A 27 9.08 25.21 -3.95
CA THR A 27 8.58 26.40 -4.64
C THR A 27 7.38 26.03 -5.51
N LEU A 28 6.28 26.77 -5.38
CA LEU A 28 5.07 26.59 -6.19
C LEU A 28 4.81 27.85 -7.02
N GLY A 29 4.78 27.68 -8.34
CA GLY A 29 4.26 28.68 -9.28
C GLY A 29 2.90 28.24 -9.80
N GLN A 30 1.91 29.13 -9.77
CA GLN A 30 0.56 28.86 -10.27
C GLN A 30 0.05 30.07 -11.05
N GLY A 31 -0.61 29.83 -12.16
CA GLY A 31 -1.20 30.89 -12.98
C GLY A 31 -2.38 30.36 -13.79
N GLY A 32 -3.37 31.21 -14.03
CA GLY A 32 -4.55 30.83 -14.77
C GLY A 32 -5.40 32.02 -15.19
N PHE A 33 -6.41 31.74 -16.01
CA PHE A 33 -7.41 32.72 -16.39
C PHE A 33 -8.81 32.11 -16.34
N VAL A 34 -9.79 32.99 -16.23
CA VAL A 34 -11.21 32.65 -16.28
C VAL A 34 -11.88 33.58 -17.26
N LEU A 35 -12.65 33.01 -18.18
CA LEU A 35 -13.48 33.70 -19.15
C LEU A 35 -14.91 33.18 -18.99
N GLY A 36 -15.86 34.08 -18.79
CA GLY A 36 -17.26 33.70 -18.68
C GLY A 36 -18.17 34.85 -19.05
N GLY A 37 -19.36 34.51 -19.53
CA GLY A 37 -20.33 35.49 -19.98
C GLY A 37 -21.59 34.84 -20.54
N PRO A 38 -22.59 35.65 -20.90
CA PRO A 38 -23.79 35.15 -21.56
C PRO A 38 -23.46 34.75 -23.01
N LEU A 39 -23.95 33.58 -23.47
CA LEU A 39 -23.89 33.14 -24.87
C LEU A 39 -24.95 33.83 -25.74
N GLU A 40 -26.05 34.28 -25.12
CA GLU A 40 -27.09 35.08 -25.77
C GLU A 40 -27.05 36.51 -25.19
N PRO A 41 -26.91 37.55 -26.02
CA PRO A 41 -26.90 38.92 -25.54
C PRO A 41 -28.23 39.26 -24.84
N SER A 42 -28.13 39.89 -23.67
CA SER A 42 -29.28 40.39 -22.93
C SER A 42 -30.07 41.38 -23.80
N ARG A 43 -31.37 41.20 -23.95
CA ARG A 43 -32.26 42.09 -24.74
C ARG A 43 -32.99 43.11 -23.86
N GLY A 44 -32.38 43.50 -22.74
CA GLY A 44 -32.90 44.50 -21.78
C GLY A 44 -32.97 43.97 -20.33
N PRO A 45 -33.29 44.84 -19.36
CA PRO A 45 -33.39 44.49 -17.93
C PRO A 45 -34.35 43.32 -17.65
N ASP A 46 -35.38 43.18 -18.47
CA ASP A 46 -36.45 42.19 -18.32
C ASP A 46 -36.21 40.90 -19.12
N ARG A 47 -35.10 40.82 -19.89
CA ARG A 47 -34.73 39.65 -20.72
C ARG A 47 -33.23 39.36 -20.64
N PRO A 48 -32.72 38.92 -19.46
CA PRO A 48 -31.34 38.52 -19.30
C PRO A 48 -31.01 37.33 -20.22
N GLY A 49 -29.74 37.26 -20.65
CA GLY A 49 -29.23 36.13 -21.43
C GLY A 49 -29.51 34.81 -20.69
N ARG A 50 -30.12 33.85 -21.38
CA ARG A 50 -30.61 32.60 -20.77
C ARG A 50 -29.57 31.50 -20.71
N MET A 51 -28.49 31.68 -21.46
CA MET A 51 -27.38 30.75 -21.60
C MET A 51 -26.10 31.45 -21.14
N PHE A 52 -25.34 30.81 -20.26
CA PHE A 52 -24.06 31.28 -19.77
C PHE A 52 -22.98 30.24 -20.04
N TYR A 53 -21.77 30.70 -20.33
CA TYR A 53 -20.59 29.85 -20.38
C TYR A 53 -19.55 30.31 -19.37
N PHE A 54 -18.70 29.38 -18.97
CA PHE A 54 -17.58 29.59 -18.09
C PHE A 54 -16.44 28.68 -18.55
N ILE A 55 -15.27 29.25 -18.80
CA ILE A 55 -14.05 28.55 -19.13
C ILE A 55 -12.98 29.00 -18.15
N SER A 56 -12.31 28.06 -17.51
CA SER A 56 -11.16 28.31 -16.66
C SER A 56 -10.00 27.43 -17.11
N ALA A 57 -8.82 28.02 -17.23
CA ALA A 57 -7.58 27.29 -17.46
C ALA A 57 -6.55 27.69 -16.41
N GLU A 58 -5.82 26.71 -15.91
CA GLU A 58 -4.83 26.88 -14.85
C GLU A 58 -3.63 25.95 -15.11
N GLY A 59 -2.44 26.46 -14.83
CA GLY A 59 -1.19 25.71 -14.82
C GLY A 59 -0.48 25.89 -13.49
N GLN A 60 0.13 24.80 -13.01
CA GLN A 60 0.96 24.81 -11.81
C GLN A 60 2.29 24.10 -12.07
N ILE A 61 3.36 24.62 -11.47
CA ILE A 61 4.69 24.02 -11.44
C ILE A 61 5.14 24.00 -9.98
N LEU A 62 5.45 22.81 -9.50
CA LEU A 62 6.01 22.55 -8.19
C LEU A 62 7.44 22.07 -8.37
N ASN A 63 8.40 22.82 -7.82
CA ASN A 63 9.77 22.36 -7.65
C ASN A 63 9.94 22.00 -6.19
N ALA A 64 10.14 20.72 -5.91
CA ALA A 64 10.28 20.26 -4.54
C ALA A 64 11.25 19.08 -4.42
N THR A 65 11.90 18.99 -3.27
CA THR A 65 12.68 17.83 -2.86
C THR A 65 12.13 17.31 -1.53
N GLN A 66 12.31 16.02 -1.28
CA GLN A 66 11.93 15.39 -0.03
C GLN A 66 13.11 14.60 0.53
N GLU A 67 13.44 14.84 1.79
CA GLU A 67 14.36 13.99 2.51
C GLU A 67 13.72 12.65 2.86
N ALA A 68 14.46 11.57 2.63
CA ALA A 68 14.04 10.22 2.97
C ALA A 68 15.15 9.48 3.70
N SER A 69 14.79 8.82 4.81
CA SER A 69 15.66 7.88 5.51
C SER A 69 15.19 6.45 5.27
N PHE A 70 16.15 5.57 5.05
CA PHE A 70 15.98 4.15 4.73
C PHE A 70 16.82 3.33 5.71
N ALA A 71 16.34 2.12 6.02
CA ALA A 71 17.09 1.15 6.79
C ALA A 71 17.97 0.35 5.83
N VAL A 72 19.29 0.35 6.05
CA VAL A 72 20.26 -0.42 5.26
C VAL A 72 21.20 -1.22 6.16
N PRO A 73 21.73 -2.37 5.69
CA PRO A 73 22.74 -3.12 6.45
C PRO A 73 24.02 -2.31 6.67
N THR A 74 24.54 -2.32 7.89
CA THR A 74 25.88 -1.80 8.22
C THR A 74 26.95 -2.70 7.61
N VAL A 75 28.20 -2.22 7.55
CA VAL A 75 29.34 -3.05 7.10
C VAL A 75 29.45 -4.36 7.88
N GLU A 76 29.29 -4.31 9.20
CA GLU A 76 29.29 -5.49 10.06
C GLU A 76 28.12 -6.43 9.73
N GLY A 77 26.93 -5.88 9.49
CA GLY A 77 25.74 -6.65 9.11
C GLY A 77 25.78 -7.22 7.69
N ARG A 78 26.70 -6.78 6.83
CA ARG A 78 26.94 -7.31 5.48
C ARG A 78 27.93 -8.48 5.52
N GLY A 79 27.65 -9.46 6.36
CA GLY A 79 28.46 -10.65 6.49
C GLY A 79 27.78 -11.70 7.35
N PHE A 80 28.06 -12.95 7.05
CA PHE A 80 27.51 -14.12 7.73
C PHE A 80 27.82 -14.06 9.22
N PHE A 81 26.81 -14.15 10.08
CA PHE A 81 26.93 -13.99 11.53
C PHE A 81 27.55 -12.65 11.98
N GLY A 82 27.40 -11.58 11.19
CA GLY A 82 27.93 -10.25 11.53
C GLY A 82 29.42 -10.11 11.25
N SER A 83 30.00 -11.03 10.50
CA SER A 83 31.42 -11.06 10.16
C SER A 83 31.87 -9.99 9.15
N GLY A 84 30.97 -9.14 8.65
CA GLY A 84 31.25 -8.26 7.52
C GLY A 84 32.42 -7.28 7.73
N ALA A 85 32.74 -6.94 8.97
CA ALA A 85 33.92 -6.12 9.30
C ALA A 85 35.15 -6.94 9.75
N THR A 86 34.94 -8.18 10.19
CA THR A 86 35.95 -8.99 10.85
C THR A 86 36.48 -10.14 9.99
N GLY A 87 35.83 -10.43 8.86
CA GLY A 87 35.97 -11.70 8.18
C GLY A 87 35.32 -12.84 8.99
N LEU A 88 35.09 -13.98 8.33
CA LEU A 88 34.50 -15.17 8.95
C LEU A 88 35.61 -16.16 9.31
N PHE A 89 35.74 -16.50 10.59
CA PHE A 89 36.60 -17.61 11.01
C PHE A 89 35.72 -18.75 11.52
N ILE A 90 36.07 -19.98 11.15
CA ILE A 90 35.33 -21.19 11.51
C ILE A 90 36.27 -22.07 12.35
N PRO A 91 35.94 -22.33 13.62
CA PRO A 91 36.73 -23.22 14.46
C PRO A 91 36.82 -24.65 13.88
N PRO A 92 37.89 -25.40 14.21
CA PRO A 92 37.99 -26.82 13.88
C PRO A 92 36.76 -27.63 14.30
N GLY A 93 36.34 -28.57 13.45
CA GLY A 93 35.28 -29.54 13.76
C GLY A 93 33.84 -29.04 13.60
N ILE A 94 33.64 -27.84 13.02
CA ILE A 94 32.32 -27.27 12.72
C ILE A 94 32.17 -27.15 11.19
N PHE A 95 31.02 -27.53 10.61
CA PHE A 95 30.72 -27.46 9.17
C PHE A 95 31.85 -28.02 8.26
N ASN A 96 32.22 -29.28 8.45
CA ASN A 96 33.24 -30.01 7.66
C ASN A 96 34.70 -29.52 7.73
N THR A 97 35.08 -28.56 8.59
CA THR A 97 36.42 -27.95 8.62
C THR A 97 37.62 -28.82 9.07
N ARG A 98 37.45 -30.13 9.32
CA ARG A 98 38.48 -31.03 9.92
C ARG A 98 39.14 -30.42 11.17
N ASP A 99 40.29 -30.95 11.61
CA ASP A 99 40.97 -30.59 12.87
C ASP A 99 41.67 -29.21 12.86
N THR A 100 41.60 -28.42 11.78
CA THR A 100 42.44 -27.22 11.59
C THR A 100 41.69 -25.88 11.47
N GLY A 101 40.35 -25.88 11.36
CA GLY A 101 39.56 -24.66 11.17
C GLY A 101 39.71 -24.06 9.76
N ALA A 102 39.00 -22.96 9.49
CA ALA A 102 39.02 -22.28 8.18
C ALA A 102 38.89 -20.76 8.30
N LEU A 103 39.57 -20.04 7.40
CA LEU A 103 39.35 -18.62 7.14
C LEU A 103 38.37 -18.49 5.97
N ALA A 104 37.42 -17.57 6.08
CA ALA A 104 36.43 -17.37 5.04
C ALA A 104 36.13 -15.90 4.84
N PHE A 105 35.79 -15.57 3.60
CA PHE A 105 35.19 -14.28 3.32
C PHE A 105 33.82 -14.19 4.04
N PRO A 106 33.43 -12.99 4.47
CA PRO A 106 32.19 -12.80 5.21
C PRO A 106 30.94 -13.06 4.36
N THR A 107 31.08 -13.10 3.04
CA THR A 107 30.01 -13.16 2.05
C THR A 107 30.41 -14.08 0.89
N ALA A 108 29.42 -14.73 0.29
CA ALA A 108 29.55 -15.41 -0.98
C ALA A 108 29.43 -14.41 -2.15
N GLU A 109 29.81 -14.84 -3.36
CA GLU A 109 29.76 -14.01 -4.58
C GLU A 109 28.39 -13.35 -4.80
N ASP A 110 27.32 -14.15 -4.77
CA ASP A 110 25.92 -13.71 -4.84
C ASP A 110 25.55 -12.72 -3.73
N GLY A 111 26.02 -12.98 -2.51
CA GLY A 111 25.75 -12.16 -1.34
C GLY A 111 26.38 -10.77 -1.46
N ASP A 112 27.60 -10.69 -1.95
CA ASP A 112 28.25 -9.42 -2.28
C ASP A 112 27.52 -8.69 -3.40
N ALA A 113 26.99 -9.40 -4.40
CA ALA A 113 26.22 -8.78 -5.47
C ALA A 113 24.88 -8.22 -4.95
N ILE A 114 24.22 -8.93 -4.02
CA ILE A 114 23.03 -8.45 -3.32
C ILE A 114 23.34 -7.20 -2.50
N PHE A 115 24.39 -7.22 -1.68
CA PHE A 115 24.76 -6.07 -0.84
C PHE A 115 25.29 -4.88 -1.64
N SER A 116 25.86 -5.11 -2.83
CA SER A 116 26.26 -4.06 -3.79
C SER A 116 25.07 -3.22 -4.29
N LEU A 117 23.84 -3.77 -4.23
CA LEU A 117 22.60 -3.01 -4.53
C LEU A 117 22.18 -2.08 -3.40
N PHE A 118 22.65 -2.32 -2.17
CA PHE A 118 22.33 -1.49 -1.00
C PHE A 118 23.39 -0.38 -0.82
N PRO A 119 22.99 0.89 -0.69
CA PRO A 119 23.92 1.94 -0.30
C PRO A 119 24.39 1.72 1.14
N PHE A 120 25.62 2.14 1.44
CA PHE A 120 26.14 2.13 2.80
C PHE A 120 25.46 3.21 3.67
N PRO A 121 25.29 2.98 4.99
CA PRO A 121 24.73 3.99 5.90
C PRO A 121 25.55 5.29 5.88
N ASN A 122 24.87 6.43 5.99
CA ASN A 122 25.51 7.76 5.99
C ASN A 122 25.01 8.70 7.11
N ASN A 123 24.08 8.23 7.96
CA ASN A 123 23.49 9.05 9.01
C ASN A 123 23.29 8.25 10.32
N PRO A 124 24.35 7.99 11.11
CA PRO A 124 24.25 7.15 12.31
C PRO A 124 23.32 7.70 13.41
N GLN A 125 22.93 8.97 13.34
CA GLN A 125 21.98 9.62 14.25
C GLN A 125 20.53 9.62 13.71
N GLY A 126 20.30 8.96 12.58
CA GLY A 126 19.00 8.86 11.94
C GLY A 126 18.03 7.92 12.66
N VAL A 127 16.84 7.76 12.08
CA VAL A 127 15.72 7.01 12.70
C VAL A 127 16.00 5.52 12.90
N TYR A 128 16.96 4.95 12.16
CA TYR A 128 17.39 3.55 12.26
C TYR A 128 18.77 3.43 12.91
N GLY A 129 19.26 4.48 13.59
CA GLY A 129 20.59 4.50 14.20
C GLY A 129 21.71 4.28 13.16
N ALA A 130 22.65 3.37 13.48
CA ALA A 130 23.78 3.03 12.60
C ALA A 130 23.36 2.46 11.23
N ASN A 131 22.12 1.98 11.09
CA ASN A 131 21.55 1.44 9.85
C ASN A 131 20.88 2.51 8.98
N THR A 132 20.99 3.80 9.31
CA THR A 132 20.28 4.84 8.53
C THR A 132 21.08 5.28 7.30
N PHE A 133 20.44 5.16 6.13
CA PHE A 133 20.81 5.87 4.92
C PHE A 133 19.82 6.98 4.61
N THR A 134 20.30 8.22 4.49
CA THR A 134 19.49 9.41 4.19
C THR A 134 19.87 9.98 2.83
N GLN A 135 18.87 10.30 2.02
CA GLN A 135 19.05 10.96 0.71
C GLN A 135 17.93 11.96 0.41
N VAL A 136 18.21 12.88 -0.51
CA VAL A 136 17.25 13.90 -0.97
C VAL A 136 16.68 13.48 -2.32
N LEU A 137 15.37 13.25 -2.35
CA LEU A 137 14.66 12.68 -3.50
C LEU A 137 13.80 13.74 -4.21
N PRO A 138 13.61 13.63 -5.53
CA PRO A 138 12.82 14.60 -6.27
C PRO A 138 11.32 14.44 -5.98
N ALA A 139 10.66 15.54 -5.61
CA ALA A 139 9.22 15.61 -5.30
C ALA A 139 8.44 16.61 -6.18
N SER A 140 9.08 17.08 -7.25
CA SER A 140 8.54 18.05 -8.20
C SER A 140 7.31 17.55 -8.96
N GLY A 141 6.52 18.47 -9.50
CA GLY A 141 5.34 18.16 -10.29
C GLY A 141 4.87 19.31 -11.15
N GLN A 142 4.04 19.00 -12.15
CA GLN A 142 3.41 19.97 -13.03
C GLN A 142 1.97 19.54 -13.29
N GLY A 143 1.05 20.50 -13.34
CA GLY A 143 -0.35 20.24 -13.59
C GLY A 143 -0.96 21.25 -14.52
N LYS A 144 -1.86 20.79 -15.38
CA LYS A 144 -2.67 21.63 -16.25
C LYS A 144 -4.13 21.25 -16.08
N ILE A 145 -4.97 22.24 -15.80
CA ILE A 145 -6.41 22.06 -15.60
C ILE A 145 -7.13 22.96 -16.60
N LEU A 146 -8.10 22.39 -17.33
CA LEU A 146 -9.03 23.11 -18.17
C LEU A 146 -10.44 22.66 -17.81
N SER A 147 -11.30 23.61 -17.47
CA SER A 147 -12.71 23.36 -17.18
C SER A 147 -13.57 24.28 -18.02
N GLY A 148 -14.52 23.71 -18.74
CA GLY A 148 -15.55 24.40 -19.50
C GLY A 148 -16.92 24.00 -18.97
N LYS A 149 -17.80 24.98 -18.79
CA LYS A 149 -19.18 24.79 -18.38
C LYS A 149 -20.08 25.67 -19.23
N PHE A 150 -21.24 25.17 -19.60
CA PHE A 150 -22.35 26.00 -20.03
C PHE A 150 -23.60 25.64 -19.25
N ASP A 151 -24.42 26.63 -18.95
CA ASP A 151 -25.70 26.48 -18.29
C ASP A 151 -26.77 27.28 -19.03
N GLY A 152 -27.97 26.74 -19.08
CA GLY A 152 -29.08 27.32 -19.79
C GLY A 152 -30.39 27.13 -19.06
N ASN A 153 -31.18 28.18 -18.91
CA ASN A 153 -32.55 28.08 -18.42
C ASN A 153 -33.52 28.57 -19.50
N PHE A 154 -34.50 27.75 -19.85
CA PHE A 154 -35.48 28.10 -20.89
C PHE A 154 -36.86 27.54 -20.54
N VAL A 155 -37.88 28.06 -21.19
CA VAL A 155 -39.27 27.68 -20.94
C VAL A 155 -39.82 26.98 -22.18
N VAL A 156 -40.32 25.76 -22.02
CA VAL A 156 -40.97 24.99 -23.09
C VAL A 156 -42.42 24.76 -22.68
N ARG A 157 -43.38 25.26 -23.48
CA ARG A 157 -44.83 25.14 -23.21
C ARG A 157 -45.22 25.59 -21.78
N GLY A 158 -44.62 26.69 -21.31
CA GLY A 158 -44.86 27.24 -19.97
C GLY A 158 -44.11 26.54 -18.83
N ARG A 159 -43.32 25.49 -19.10
CA ARG A 159 -42.60 24.70 -18.09
C ARG A 159 -41.12 25.07 -18.05
N GLN A 160 -40.53 25.20 -16.87
CA GLN A 160 -39.10 25.50 -16.73
C GLN A 160 -38.25 24.29 -17.10
N GLN A 161 -37.21 24.55 -17.87
CA GLN A 161 -36.21 23.58 -18.31
C GLN A 161 -34.83 24.16 -18.03
N SER A 162 -33.89 23.31 -17.63
CA SER A 162 -32.50 23.71 -17.56
C SER A 162 -31.56 22.68 -18.13
N VAL A 163 -30.50 23.16 -18.77
CA VAL A 163 -29.43 22.33 -19.32
C VAL A 163 -28.11 22.78 -18.75
N THR A 164 -27.27 21.82 -18.39
CA THR A 164 -25.88 22.09 -18.00
C THR A 164 -24.97 21.09 -18.70
N GLY A 165 -23.97 21.59 -19.42
CA GLY A 165 -22.86 20.77 -19.90
C GLY A 165 -21.57 21.17 -19.21
N ARG A 166 -20.75 20.18 -18.86
CA ARG A 166 -19.42 20.39 -18.27
C ARG A 166 -18.41 19.50 -18.96
N TYR A 167 -17.27 20.07 -19.30
CA TYR A 167 -16.09 19.38 -19.76
C TYR A 167 -14.94 19.74 -18.84
N ASN A 168 -14.26 18.74 -18.29
CA ASN A 168 -13.07 18.92 -17.49
C ASN A 168 -11.94 18.11 -18.11
N PHE A 169 -10.76 18.71 -18.16
CA PHE A 169 -9.52 18.11 -18.60
C PHE A 169 -8.44 18.40 -17.57
N THR A 170 -7.69 17.36 -17.20
CA THR A 170 -6.44 17.53 -16.44
C THR A 170 -5.32 16.75 -17.11
N ASP A 171 -4.10 17.28 -17.09
CA ASP A 171 -2.85 16.58 -17.44
C ASP A 171 -1.82 16.91 -16.37
N ASP A 172 -1.60 15.93 -15.49
CA ASP A 172 -0.76 16.06 -14.31
C ASP A 172 0.43 15.11 -14.40
N PHE A 173 1.57 15.59 -13.92
CA PHE A 173 2.84 14.90 -13.82
C PHE A 173 3.40 15.16 -12.42
N ARG A 174 3.89 14.12 -11.74
CA ARG A 174 4.52 14.29 -10.43
C ARG A 174 5.56 13.23 -10.20
N ASN A 175 6.68 13.59 -9.57
CA ASN A 175 7.61 12.62 -9.02
C ASN A 175 7.07 12.14 -7.68
N ILE A 176 6.91 10.83 -7.54
CA ILE A 176 6.69 10.16 -6.26
C ILE A 176 8.09 9.80 -5.75
N PRO A 177 8.59 10.45 -4.69
CA PRO A 177 9.98 10.32 -4.25
C PRO A 177 10.38 8.89 -3.91
N ARG A 178 9.49 8.13 -3.27
CA ARG A 178 9.69 6.71 -2.98
C ARG A 178 8.35 5.97 -2.99
N THR A 179 8.37 4.72 -3.39
CA THR A 179 7.22 3.80 -3.37
C THR A 179 7.56 2.54 -2.58
N GLY A 180 6.60 2.03 -1.80
CA GLY A 180 6.82 0.84 -0.95
C GLY A 180 7.89 0.98 0.12
N GLY A 181 8.33 2.20 0.45
CA GLY A 181 9.46 2.43 1.36
C GLY A 181 10.82 1.97 0.79
N ALA A 182 10.88 1.66 -0.51
CA ALA A 182 12.05 1.09 -1.14
C ALA A 182 13.06 2.15 -1.59
N ILE A 183 14.33 1.79 -1.57
CA ILE A 183 15.46 2.54 -2.12
C ILE A 183 15.37 2.49 -3.64
N PHE A 184 15.70 3.60 -4.31
CA PHE A 184 15.68 3.72 -5.77
C PHE A 184 14.32 3.40 -6.42
N SER A 185 13.25 3.80 -5.74
CA SER A 185 11.87 3.52 -6.14
C SER A 185 11.09 4.76 -6.61
N THR A 186 11.81 5.80 -7.02
CA THR A 186 11.21 7.04 -7.52
C THR A 186 10.42 6.76 -8.79
N LEU A 187 9.15 7.15 -8.80
CA LEU A 187 8.27 6.99 -9.96
C LEU A 187 7.81 8.33 -10.49
N THR A 188 7.54 8.35 -11.78
CA THR A 188 7.01 9.51 -12.49
C THR A 188 5.63 9.19 -13.07
N PRO A 189 4.55 9.20 -12.27
CA PRO A 189 3.19 9.10 -12.77
C PRO A 189 2.81 10.28 -13.66
N ARG A 190 2.21 9.95 -14.80
CA ARG A 190 1.46 10.87 -15.65
C ARG A 190 -0.01 10.49 -15.65
N VAL A 191 -0.86 11.40 -15.19
CA VAL A 191 -2.31 11.21 -15.11
C VAL A 191 -3.00 12.22 -15.99
N ARG A 192 -3.83 11.73 -16.91
CA ARG A 192 -4.67 12.58 -17.76
C ARG A 192 -6.12 12.19 -17.59
N THR A 193 -6.96 13.16 -17.23
CA THR A 193 -8.40 12.94 -17.08
C THR A 193 -9.19 13.78 -18.07
N GLN A 194 -10.29 13.23 -18.57
CA GLN A 194 -11.25 13.89 -19.43
C GLN A 194 -12.64 13.48 -18.97
N ASN A 195 -13.46 14.44 -18.57
CA ASN A 195 -14.81 14.16 -18.09
C ASN A 195 -15.80 15.09 -18.79
N PHE A 196 -16.76 14.49 -19.49
CA PHE A 196 -17.93 15.17 -20.02
C PHE A 196 -19.15 14.79 -19.19
N SER A 197 -19.93 15.77 -18.78
CA SER A 197 -21.20 15.54 -18.08
C SER A 197 -22.27 16.50 -18.57
N PHE A 198 -23.43 15.95 -18.86
CA PHE A 198 -24.59 16.65 -19.37
C PHE A 198 -25.78 16.37 -18.45
N PHE A 199 -26.46 17.45 -18.07
CA PHE A 199 -27.63 17.43 -17.20
C PHE A 199 -28.77 18.11 -17.93
N TYR A 200 -29.94 17.49 -17.90
CA TYR A 200 -31.18 18.07 -18.38
C TYR A 200 -32.22 17.97 -17.27
N ASN A 201 -32.64 19.11 -16.73
CA ASN A 201 -33.66 19.19 -15.71
C ASN A 201 -34.97 19.66 -16.34
N SER A 202 -36.04 18.93 -16.07
CA SER A 202 -37.36 19.18 -16.65
C SER A 202 -38.42 19.29 -15.57
N GLU A 203 -39.15 20.39 -15.55
CA GLU A 203 -40.44 20.49 -14.86
C GLU A 203 -41.53 19.87 -15.75
N LEU A 204 -42.14 18.76 -15.32
CA LEU A 204 -43.11 18.01 -16.14
C LEU A 204 -44.55 18.45 -15.91
N SER A 205 -44.90 18.90 -14.70
CA SER A 205 -46.27 19.26 -14.31
C SER A 205 -46.65 20.72 -14.61
N GLY A 206 -45.66 21.58 -14.85
CA GLY A 206 -45.82 23.01 -15.07
C GLY A 206 -46.01 23.86 -13.79
N PRO A 207 -45.94 25.19 -13.94
CA PRO A 207 -45.90 26.13 -12.82
C PRO A 207 -47.21 26.06 -12.04
N ASN A 208 -47.13 26.07 -10.71
CA ASN A 208 -48.28 26.05 -9.80
C ASN A 208 -49.11 24.76 -9.80
N SER A 209 -48.61 23.66 -10.39
CA SER A 209 -49.26 22.36 -10.23
C SER A 209 -49.38 21.96 -8.76
N ALA A 210 -50.55 21.50 -8.34
CA ALA A 210 -50.76 20.91 -7.02
C ALA A 210 -49.97 19.59 -6.82
N LYS A 211 -49.44 19.02 -7.91
CA LYS A 211 -48.58 17.83 -7.94
C LYS A 211 -47.32 18.15 -8.75
N PRO A 212 -46.32 18.83 -8.17
CA PRO A 212 -45.12 19.18 -8.91
C PRO A 212 -44.32 17.92 -9.20
N ILE A 213 -43.95 17.73 -10.47
CA ILE A 213 -43.14 16.62 -10.96
C ILE A 213 -41.88 17.21 -11.62
N PHE A 214 -40.72 16.79 -11.14
CA PHE A 214 -39.42 17.17 -11.70
C PHE A 214 -38.65 15.93 -12.12
N ASN A 215 -37.98 16.01 -13.27
CA ASN A 215 -37.09 14.99 -13.76
C ASN A 215 -35.67 15.58 -13.97
N GLN A 216 -34.64 14.82 -13.66
CA GLN A 216 -33.25 15.12 -13.99
C GLN A 216 -32.65 13.94 -14.73
N LEU A 217 -32.35 14.15 -16.01
CA LEU A 217 -31.56 13.23 -16.82
C LEU A 217 -30.08 13.61 -16.75
N ARG A 218 -29.21 12.62 -16.60
CA ARG A 218 -27.76 12.77 -16.61
C ARG A 218 -27.10 11.78 -17.57
N LEU A 219 -26.26 12.30 -18.45
CA LEU A 219 -25.35 11.54 -19.28
C LEU A 219 -23.93 11.95 -18.94
N SER A 220 -23.04 10.99 -18.69
CA SER A 220 -21.63 11.32 -18.48
C SER A 220 -20.70 10.30 -19.13
N TYR A 221 -19.54 10.80 -19.53
CA TYR A 221 -18.43 10.02 -20.05
C TYR A 221 -17.16 10.52 -19.38
N GLY A 222 -16.46 9.62 -18.72
CA GLY A 222 -15.15 9.88 -18.12
C GLY A 222 -14.10 8.99 -18.75
N ARG A 223 -12.92 9.55 -19.02
CA ARG A 223 -11.72 8.81 -19.41
C ARG A 223 -10.53 9.25 -18.56
N THR A 224 -9.86 8.27 -17.96
CA THR A 224 -8.60 8.49 -17.25
C THR A 224 -7.50 7.65 -17.87
N ARG A 225 -6.39 8.27 -18.25
CA ARG A 225 -5.15 7.61 -18.66
C ARG A 225 -4.12 7.79 -17.55
N LEU A 226 -3.46 6.70 -17.18
CA LEU A 226 -2.46 6.63 -16.14
C LEU A 226 -1.26 5.86 -16.68
N ASN A 227 -0.06 6.42 -16.51
CA ASN A 227 1.19 5.78 -16.90
C ASN A 227 2.24 6.06 -15.82
N PHE A 228 2.96 5.03 -15.38
CA PHE A 228 4.06 5.18 -14.42
C PHE A 228 5.38 4.98 -15.15
N GLN A 229 6.21 6.03 -15.17
CA GLN A 229 7.53 6.00 -15.80
C GLN A 229 8.62 5.88 -14.73
N GLU A 230 9.72 5.23 -15.09
CA GLU A 230 10.90 5.13 -14.24
C GLU A 230 11.59 6.48 -14.13
N ALA A 231 11.94 6.88 -12.91
CA ALA A 231 12.95 7.90 -12.67
C ALA A 231 14.24 7.19 -12.25
N ARG A 232 15.05 6.81 -13.25
CA ARG A 232 16.27 6.02 -13.04
C ARG A 232 17.27 6.81 -12.18
N ASP A 233 17.75 6.16 -11.13
CA ASP A 233 18.80 6.71 -10.29
C ASP A 233 20.15 6.72 -11.04
N GLN A 234 21.02 7.66 -10.70
CA GLN A 234 22.35 7.77 -11.31
C GLN A 234 23.30 6.67 -10.86
N THR A 235 23.05 6.06 -9.70
CA THR A 235 23.85 4.93 -9.19
C THR A 235 23.62 3.65 -9.98
N PHE A 236 22.46 3.49 -10.64
CA PHE A 236 22.19 2.30 -11.46
C PHE A 236 22.65 2.46 -12.91
N ALA A 237 23.48 1.52 -13.36
CA ALA A 237 23.80 1.32 -14.77
C ALA A 237 22.60 0.78 -15.54
N LEU A 238 22.60 0.94 -16.87
CA LEU A 238 21.62 0.25 -17.72
C LEU A 238 21.97 -1.24 -17.77
N PRO A 239 20.98 -2.14 -17.72
CA PRO A 239 21.24 -3.55 -17.92
C PRO A 239 21.83 -3.83 -19.30
N SER A 240 22.89 -4.64 -19.36
CA SER A 240 23.64 -4.95 -20.58
C SER A 240 22.85 -5.85 -21.54
N ALA A 241 22.13 -6.85 -21.01
CA ALA A 241 21.38 -7.82 -21.82
C ALA A 241 20.04 -7.26 -22.37
N ILE A 242 19.35 -6.42 -21.59
CA ILE A 242 17.98 -5.93 -21.89
C ILE A 242 17.79 -4.44 -21.56
N PRO A 243 18.54 -3.52 -22.20
CA PRO A 243 18.60 -2.10 -21.83
C PRO A 243 17.28 -1.34 -21.98
N ASN A 244 16.32 -1.90 -22.72
CA ASN A 244 15.01 -1.28 -22.97
C ASN A 244 13.96 -1.63 -21.91
N VAL A 245 14.26 -2.53 -20.98
CA VAL A 245 13.33 -2.93 -19.91
C VAL A 245 13.55 -2.03 -18.70
N PRO A 246 12.57 -1.19 -18.31
CA PRO A 246 12.74 -0.28 -17.18
C PRO A 246 12.69 -1.04 -15.86
N PHE A 247 13.12 -0.39 -14.77
CA PHE A 247 13.05 -0.90 -13.39
C PHE A 247 13.86 -2.16 -13.11
N LEU A 248 14.97 -2.34 -13.83
CA LEU A 248 15.96 -3.37 -13.51
C LEU A 248 17.14 -2.75 -12.76
N LEU A 249 17.66 -3.52 -11.82
CA LEU A 249 18.75 -3.15 -10.92
C LEU A 249 20.08 -3.58 -11.53
N ASN A 250 21.06 -2.68 -11.55
CA ASN A 250 22.43 -2.99 -11.93
C ASN A 250 23.38 -1.92 -11.37
N THR A 251 24.33 -2.31 -10.53
CA THR A 251 25.38 -1.45 -9.94
C THR A 251 26.75 -2.05 -10.21
N PRO A 252 27.85 -1.29 -10.07
CA PRO A 252 29.17 -1.88 -9.99
C PRO A 252 29.22 -2.96 -8.90
N TYR A 253 29.76 -4.12 -9.23
CA TYR A 253 29.90 -5.25 -8.32
C TYR A 253 31.12 -5.03 -7.41
N ILE A 254 30.88 -4.96 -6.11
CA ILE A 254 31.94 -4.83 -5.08
C ILE A 254 31.94 -6.05 -4.16
N GLN A 255 33.12 -6.59 -3.91
CA GLN A 255 33.33 -7.77 -3.07
C GLN A 255 33.93 -7.41 -1.72
N ASN A 256 33.51 -8.07 -0.65
CA ASN A 256 34.12 -7.93 0.67
C ASN A 256 35.23 -8.95 0.84
N VAL A 257 36.47 -8.52 0.61
CA VAL A 257 37.66 -9.39 0.70
C VAL A 257 38.31 -9.37 2.08
N THR A 258 37.56 -8.95 3.11
CA THR A 258 38.06 -8.88 4.49
C THR A 258 38.20 -10.28 5.07
N LEU A 259 39.43 -10.67 5.42
CA LEU A 259 39.72 -11.94 6.07
C LEU A 259 40.09 -11.73 7.54
N PRO A 260 39.78 -12.70 8.43
CA PRO A 260 40.27 -12.68 9.81
C PRO A 260 41.80 -12.65 9.90
N ASP A 261 42.33 -12.21 11.04
CA ASP A 261 43.78 -12.17 11.28
C ASP A 261 44.37 -13.60 11.38
N ASP A 262 43.62 -14.54 11.97
CA ASP A 262 43.87 -15.99 11.96
C ASP A 262 42.57 -16.80 12.24
N VAL A 263 42.67 -18.13 12.37
CA VAL A 263 41.51 -19.03 12.54
C VAL A 263 40.79 -18.90 13.90
N GLU A 264 41.30 -18.07 14.81
CA GLU A 264 40.71 -17.81 16.13
C GLU A 264 40.47 -16.30 16.39
N THR A 265 41.05 -15.42 15.58
CA THR A 265 41.04 -13.98 15.81
C THR A 265 40.38 -13.19 14.66
N PRO A 266 39.40 -12.32 14.98
CA PRO A 266 38.76 -11.48 13.97
C PRO A 266 39.75 -10.44 13.41
N ASN A 267 39.54 -10.01 12.17
CA ASN A 267 40.29 -8.89 11.57
C ASN A 267 40.24 -7.67 12.49
N THR A 268 41.41 -7.16 12.84
CA THR A 268 41.55 -5.90 13.59
C THR A 268 41.96 -4.72 12.70
N GLY A 269 42.32 -4.98 11.44
CA GLY A 269 42.72 -3.99 10.44
C GLY A 269 41.55 -3.31 9.71
N PRO A 270 41.80 -2.66 8.56
CA PRO A 270 40.73 -2.07 7.75
C PRO A 270 39.82 -3.15 7.14
N VAL A 271 38.56 -2.77 6.87
CA VAL A 271 37.62 -3.57 6.07
C VAL A 271 37.88 -3.28 4.60
N ASN A 272 38.15 -4.30 3.79
CA ASN A 272 38.56 -4.15 2.41
C ASN A 272 37.44 -4.59 1.45
N TYR A 273 36.99 -3.65 0.63
CA TYR A 273 36.16 -3.92 -0.54
C TYR A 273 36.97 -3.77 -1.83
N VAL A 274 36.67 -4.59 -2.84
CA VAL A 274 37.30 -4.53 -4.17
C VAL A 274 36.23 -4.45 -5.24
N SER A 275 36.39 -3.54 -6.19
CA SER A 275 35.59 -3.44 -7.41
C SER A 275 36.11 -4.42 -8.46
N THR A 276 35.24 -5.25 -9.01
CA THR A 276 35.63 -6.31 -9.96
C THR A 276 35.59 -5.86 -11.42
N GLY A 277 35.06 -4.66 -11.70
CA GLY A 277 34.82 -4.15 -13.05
C GLY A 277 33.56 -4.70 -13.74
N PHE A 278 32.87 -5.66 -13.11
CA PHE A 278 31.59 -6.21 -13.54
C PHE A 278 30.40 -5.46 -12.90
N GLY A 279 29.21 -5.65 -13.46
CA GLY A 279 27.95 -5.24 -12.86
C GLY A 279 27.35 -6.33 -11.99
N THR A 280 26.49 -5.96 -11.04
CA THR A 280 25.75 -6.93 -10.21
C THR A 280 24.84 -7.84 -11.03
N GLU A 281 24.42 -7.39 -12.22
CA GLU A 281 23.66 -8.22 -13.16
C GLU A 281 24.48 -9.37 -13.78
N ASP A 282 25.81 -9.28 -13.80
CA ASP A 282 26.67 -10.34 -14.35
C ASP A 282 26.66 -11.58 -13.43
N VAL A 283 26.43 -11.35 -12.13
CA VAL A 283 26.26 -12.39 -11.10
C VAL A 283 24.78 -12.76 -10.95
N LEU A 284 23.95 -11.79 -10.57
CA LEU A 284 22.54 -12.00 -10.21
C LEU A 284 21.59 -12.07 -11.40
N GLY A 285 22.02 -11.80 -12.63
CA GLY A 285 21.10 -11.59 -13.74
C GLY A 285 20.21 -10.34 -13.59
N PRO A 286 19.22 -10.16 -14.49
CA PRO A 286 18.29 -9.04 -14.46
C PRO A 286 17.26 -9.15 -13.32
N VAL A 287 17.52 -8.47 -12.20
CA VAL A 287 16.61 -8.39 -11.05
C VAL A 287 15.80 -7.09 -11.06
N GLY A 288 14.52 -7.15 -10.67
CA GLY A 288 13.67 -5.95 -10.53
C GLY A 288 13.59 -5.40 -9.11
N GLN A 289 13.61 -6.29 -8.12
CA GLN A 289 13.50 -5.93 -6.71
C GLN A 289 14.22 -6.94 -5.82
N VAL A 290 14.89 -6.44 -4.78
CA VAL A 290 15.48 -7.26 -3.71
C VAL A 290 14.92 -6.82 -2.37
N PHE A 291 14.54 -7.77 -1.53
CA PHE A 291 14.01 -7.49 -0.21
C PHE A 291 14.69 -8.34 0.85
N VAL A 292 15.49 -7.70 1.70
CA VAL A 292 16.06 -8.31 2.91
C VAL A 292 15.22 -7.84 4.10
N ALA A 293 14.54 -8.76 4.77
CA ALA A 293 13.62 -8.41 5.84
C ALA A 293 14.34 -7.67 6.99
N GLY A 294 13.65 -6.70 7.58
CA GLY A 294 14.25 -5.75 8.51
C GLY A 294 14.81 -4.48 7.84
N PHE A 295 15.09 -4.51 6.53
CA PHE A 295 15.65 -3.36 5.80
C PHE A 295 14.67 -2.81 4.75
N SER A 296 14.95 -1.60 4.27
CA SER A 296 14.19 -1.03 3.15
C SER A 296 14.45 -1.85 1.87
N PRO A 297 13.42 -2.26 1.11
CA PRO A 297 13.64 -2.98 -0.15
C PRO A 297 14.44 -2.14 -1.14
N VAL A 298 15.10 -2.77 -2.11
CA VAL A 298 15.77 -2.10 -3.23
C VAL A 298 15.00 -2.36 -4.52
N GLY A 299 14.67 -1.31 -5.26
CA GLY A 299 13.89 -1.40 -6.49
C GLY A 299 12.40 -1.17 -6.30
N VAL A 300 11.67 -1.07 -7.41
CA VAL A 300 10.22 -0.78 -7.42
C VAL A 300 9.44 -2.09 -7.30
N ASP A 301 8.30 -2.05 -6.59
CA ASP A 301 7.35 -3.16 -6.47
C ASP A 301 6.99 -3.79 -7.82
N VAL A 302 7.47 -5.02 -8.04
CA VAL A 302 7.33 -5.77 -9.28
C VAL A 302 5.91 -6.24 -9.56
N PHE A 303 5.01 -6.26 -8.57
CA PHE A 303 3.62 -6.67 -8.75
C PHE A 303 2.73 -5.55 -9.31
N ASN A 304 3.13 -4.30 -9.07
CA ASN A 304 2.34 -3.12 -9.41
C ASN A 304 2.97 -2.24 -10.49
N PHE A 305 4.26 -2.44 -10.82
CA PHE A 305 4.95 -1.64 -11.82
C PHE A 305 5.80 -2.48 -12.78
N PRO A 306 5.96 -2.04 -14.05
CA PRO A 306 5.35 -0.88 -14.69
C PRO A 306 3.84 -1.09 -14.89
N GLN A 307 3.08 0.01 -14.82
CA GLN A 307 1.65 -0.03 -15.10
C GLN A 307 1.25 1.08 -16.07
N ARG A 308 0.45 0.70 -17.08
CA ARG A 308 -0.30 1.61 -17.92
C ARG A 308 -1.78 1.27 -17.85
N ARG A 309 -2.64 2.26 -17.67
CA ARG A 309 -4.09 2.05 -17.54
C ARG A 309 -4.90 3.12 -18.22
N VAL A 310 -5.97 2.71 -18.88
CA VAL A 310 -6.95 3.55 -19.54
C VAL A 310 -8.34 3.09 -19.13
N ASN A 311 -9.00 3.90 -18.31
CA ASN A 311 -10.34 3.64 -17.82
C ASN A 311 -11.33 4.52 -18.57
N ASN A 312 -12.38 3.93 -19.13
CA ASN A 312 -13.55 4.66 -19.62
C ASN A 312 -14.76 4.31 -18.75
N THR A 313 -15.54 5.31 -18.35
CA THR A 313 -16.81 5.12 -17.65
C THR A 313 -17.90 5.88 -18.38
N TYR A 314 -18.94 5.16 -18.77
CA TYR A 314 -20.16 5.71 -19.36
C TYR A 314 -21.26 5.62 -18.32
N GLN A 315 -21.98 6.71 -18.10
CA GLN A 315 -23.08 6.75 -17.13
C GLN A 315 -24.35 7.26 -17.79
N PHE A 316 -25.44 6.59 -17.49
CA PHE A 316 -26.80 7.03 -17.69
C PHE A 316 -27.49 7.06 -16.33
N ALA A 317 -28.02 8.20 -15.92
CA ALA A 317 -28.82 8.30 -14.71
C ALA A 317 -30.06 9.16 -14.94
N ASP A 318 -31.15 8.80 -14.26
CA ASP A 318 -32.42 9.50 -14.33
C ASP A 318 -33.06 9.55 -12.95
N ASP A 319 -33.47 10.74 -12.50
CA ASP A 319 -34.09 10.96 -11.21
C ASP A 319 -35.42 11.70 -11.38
N LEU A 320 -36.52 11.03 -11.02
CA LEU A 320 -37.87 11.58 -11.01
C LEU A 320 -38.29 11.87 -9.56
N THR A 321 -38.73 13.10 -9.30
CA THR A 321 -39.28 13.50 -8.00
C THR A 321 -40.70 14.02 -8.15
N MET A 322 -41.58 13.62 -7.24
CA MET A 322 -42.98 14.01 -7.23
C MET A 322 -43.41 14.36 -5.80
N ARG A 323 -44.12 15.48 -5.63
CA ARG A 323 -44.80 15.78 -4.37
C ARG A 323 -46.30 15.61 -4.51
N TYR A 324 -46.91 14.86 -3.61
CA TYR A 324 -48.35 14.67 -3.57
C TYR A 324 -48.85 14.65 -2.11
N GLY A 325 -49.64 15.65 -1.75
CA GLY A 325 -50.07 15.85 -0.36
C GLY A 325 -48.87 16.00 0.58
N ASN A 326 -48.83 15.17 1.62
CA ASN A 326 -47.74 15.14 2.60
C ASN A 326 -46.58 14.19 2.20
N HIS A 327 -46.61 13.63 1.00
CA HIS A 327 -45.60 12.71 0.50
C HIS A 327 -44.66 13.39 -0.51
N SER A 328 -43.40 13.02 -0.45
CA SER A 328 -42.38 13.40 -1.42
C SER A 328 -41.70 12.12 -1.92
N PHE A 329 -42.12 11.69 -3.11
CA PHE A 329 -41.59 10.50 -3.77
C PHE A 329 -40.37 10.84 -4.61
N ALA A 330 -39.42 9.92 -4.65
CA ALA A 330 -38.33 9.94 -5.62
C ALA A 330 -38.06 8.53 -6.16
N PHE A 331 -37.87 8.44 -7.47
CA PHE A 331 -37.54 7.22 -8.19
C PHE A 331 -36.39 7.50 -9.13
N GLY A 332 -35.53 6.53 -9.37
CA GLY A 332 -34.48 6.75 -10.34
C GLY A 332 -33.59 5.55 -10.60
N THR A 333 -32.66 5.76 -11.51
CA THR A 333 -31.67 4.78 -11.92
C THR A 333 -30.30 5.44 -12.10
N ASP A 334 -29.24 4.69 -11.82
CA ASP A 334 -27.85 5.07 -12.11
C ASP A 334 -27.13 3.86 -12.68
N ASN A 335 -27.06 3.81 -14.00
CA ASN A 335 -26.47 2.69 -14.73
C ASN A 335 -25.13 3.11 -15.31
N ARG A 336 -24.13 2.24 -15.18
CA ARG A 336 -22.77 2.51 -15.62
C ARG A 336 -22.22 1.35 -16.44
N ARG A 337 -21.44 1.67 -17.46
CA ARG A 337 -20.54 0.74 -18.15
C ARG A 337 -19.12 1.20 -17.90
N SER A 338 -18.29 0.31 -17.38
CA SER A 338 -16.88 0.58 -17.14
C SER A 338 -16.01 -0.30 -18.01
N GLU A 339 -14.98 0.32 -18.58
CA GLU A 339 -13.98 -0.33 -19.40
C GLU A 339 -12.62 -0.05 -18.78
N LEU A 340 -11.94 -1.10 -18.35
CA LEU A 340 -10.59 -0.99 -17.78
C LEU A 340 -9.63 -1.66 -18.76
N ASN A 341 -8.82 -0.86 -19.44
CA ASN A 341 -7.78 -1.38 -20.33
C ASN A 341 -6.45 -1.15 -19.62
N SER A 342 -5.74 -2.21 -19.26
CA SER A 342 -4.48 -2.09 -18.52
C SER A 342 -3.40 -2.97 -19.10
N GLU A 343 -2.17 -2.49 -19.04
CA GLU A 343 -0.95 -3.27 -19.20
C GLU A 343 -0.25 -3.23 -17.85
N LEU A 344 -0.06 -4.40 -17.28
CA LEU A 344 0.62 -4.56 -16.01
C LEU A 344 1.22 -5.96 -16.00
N PRO A 345 2.44 -6.13 -16.55
CA PRO A 345 3.19 -7.38 -16.51
C PRO A 345 3.60 -7.64 -15.05
N ARG A 346 2.67 -8.23 -14.29
CA ARG A 346 2.82 -8.45 -12.85
C ARG A 346 3.95 -9.45 -12.60
N ASN A 347 4.89 -9.07 -11.76
CA ASN A 347 6.01 -9.91 -11.35
C ASN A 347 6.78 -10.49 -12.55
N SER A 348 6.79 -9.78 -13.70
CA SER A 348 7.58 -10.21 -14.86
C SER A 348 9.06 -10.07 -14.61
N ARG A 349 9.44 -9.16 -13.71
CA ARG A 349 10.79 -9.00 -13.19
C ARG A 349 10.96 -9.88 -11.96
N PRO A 350 12.11 -10.56 -11.82
CA PRO A 350 12.45 -11.28 -10.61
C PRO A 350 12.38 -10.39 -9.37
N LEU A 351 11.74 -10.92 -8.33
CA LEU A 351 11.86 -10.47 -6.95
C LEU A 351 12.59 -11.54 -6.15
N ILE A 352 13.64 -11.13 -5.45
CA ILE A 352 14.41 -11.97 -4.53
C ILE A 352 14.11 -11.50 -3.10
N THR A 353 13.73 -12.43 -2.23
CA THR A 353 13.43 -12.14 -0.82
C THR A 353 14.32 -12.96 0.12
N PHE A 354 14.71 -12.33 1.22
CA PHE A 354 15.42 -12.94 2.34
C PHE A 354 14.63 -12.66 3.61
N TYR A 355 14.01 -13.69 4.16
CA TYR A 355 13.36 -13.71 5.47
C TYR A 355 14.28 -14.40 6.48
N GLY A 356 13.92 -14.42 7.75
CA GLY A 356 14.65 -15.24 8.71
C GLY A 356 14.06 -16.65 8.75
N GLU A 357 14.91 -17.65 8.92
CA GLU A 357 14.52 -19.07 8.89
C GLU A 357 14.96 -19.77 10.17
N PRO A 358 14.19 -20.74 10.69
CA PRO A 358 14.64 -21.58 11.79
C PRO A 358 15.82 -22.46 11.36
N GLU A 359 16.79 -22.61 12.27
CA GLU A 359 17.93 -23.50 12.07
C GLU A 359 17.49 -24.95 12.28
N ILE A 360 17.87 -25.81 11.32
CA ILE A 360 17.62 -27.24 11.31
C ILE A 360 18.96 -27.96 11.41
N ASP A 361 19.04 -28.96 12.29
CA ASP A 361 20.12 -29.93 12.38
C ASP A 361 19.62 -31.32 11.97
N PHE A 362 20.51 -32.22 11.56
CA PHE A 362 20.15 -33.54 11.04
C PHE A 362 20.73 -34.60 11.97
N THR A 363 19.86 -35.20 12.79
CA THR A 363 20.22 -36.36 13.62
C THR A 363 19.77 -37.64 12.91
N GLY A 364 20.59 -38.13 11.97
CA GLY A 364 20.19 -39.20 11.04
C GLY A 364 19.45 -38.64 9.82
N ASP A 365 18.39 -39.31 9.36
CA ASP A 365 17.59 -38.89 8.19
C ASP A 365 16.46 -37.88 8.54
N GLU A 366 16.30 -37.52 9.82
CA GLU A 366 15.20 -36.66 10.28
C GLU A 366 15.68 -35.25 10.66
N PRO A 367 15.05 -34.18 10.14
CA PRO A 367 15.38 -32.79 10.49
C PRO A 367 14.88 -32.43 11.90
N VAL A 368 15.74 -31.80 12.70
CA VAL A 368 15.43 -31.34 14.06
C VAL A 368 15.67 -29.84 14.17
N PHE A 369 14.64 -29.09 14.56
CA PHE A 369 14.78 -27.66 14.82
C PHE A 369 15.58 -27.40 16.11
N THR A 370 16.64 -26.59 16.01
CA THR A 370 17.53 -26.30 17.14
C THR A 370 17.01 -25.19 18.06
N GLY A 371 15.95 -24.49 17.64
CA GLY A 371 15.41 -23.31 18.32
C GLY A 371 16.20 -22.01 18.05
N ARG A 372 17.26 -22.09 17.24
CA ARG A 372 18.01 -20.95 16.70
C ARG A 372 17.48 -20.58 15.33
N PHE A 373 17.93 -19.44 14.80
CA PHE A 373 17.43 -18.88 13.55
C PHE A 373 18.54 -18.16 12.78
N PHE A 374 18.51 -18.28 11.46
CA PHE A 374 19.31 -17.45 10.57
C PHE A 374 18.64 -16.11 10.35
N ARG A 375 19.41 -15.02 10.42
CA ARG A 375 18.88 -13.69 10.12
C ARG A 375 18.78 -13.52 8.60
N PRO A 376 17.88 -12.65 8.11
CA PRO A 376 17.79 -12.28 6.70
C PRO A 376 19.14 -11.89 6.08
N VAL A 377 20.00 -11.19 6.83
CA VAL A 377 21.32 -10.77 6.35
C VAL A 377 22.33 -11.92 6.30
N ASP A 378 22.18 -12.95 7.13
CA ASP A 378 23.03 -14.14 7.07
C ASP A 378 22.70 -14.93 5.79
N LEU A 379 21.41 -15.09 5.51
CA LEU A 379 20.93 -15.74 4.29
C LEU A 379 21.27 -14.92 3.03
N ALA A 380 21.16 -13.59 3.09
CA ALA A 380 21.62 -12.72 2.01
C ALA A 380 23.13 -12.82 1.79
N ALA A 381 23.94 -12.84 2.85
CA ALA A 381 25.40 -12.99 2.75
C ALA A 381 25.82 -14.30 2.09
N ALA A 382 25.03 -15.36 2.25
CA ALA A 382 25.29 -16.67 1.67
C ALA A 382 24.60 -16.91 0.31
N GLY A 383 23.94 -15.89 -0.29
CA GLY A 383 23.19 -16.06 -1.54
C GLY A 383 21.93 -16.93 -1.42
N ALA A 384 21.53 -17.25 -0.19
CA ALA A 384 20.50 -18.24 0.12
C ALA A 384 19.11 -17.58 0.20
N ALA A 385 18.55 -17.20 -0.96
CA ALA A 385 17.25 -16.54 -1.03
C ALA A 385 16.13 -17.41 -0.44
N THR A 386 15.35 -16.90 0.50
CA THR A 386 14.19 -17.63 1.06
C THR A 386 12.98 -17.58 0.13
N GLY A 387 12.99 -16.70 -0.86
CA GLY A 387 11.97 -16.66 -1.90
C GLY A 387 12.48 -16.05 -3.20
N PHE A 388 12.12 -16.68 -4.31
CA PHE A 388 12.28 -16.18 -5.66
C PHE A 388 10.92 -16.18 -6.36
N PHE A 389 10.55 -15.02 -6.90
CA PHE A 389 9.26 -14.82 -7.54
C PHE A 389 9.45 -14.27 -8.95
N GLN A 390 8.87 -14.94 -9.94
CA GLN A 390 8.76 -14.43 -11.30
C GLN A 390 7.51 -14.97 -12.01
N THR A 391 6.96 -14.22 -12.96
CA THR A 391 5.89 -14.69 -13.86
C THR A 391 6.41 -14.83 -15.28
N LEU A 392 6.47 -16.06 -15.78
CA LEU A 392 6.75 -16.35 -17.19
C LEU A 392 5.45 -16.25 -18.00
N ALA A 393 5.55 -15.76 -19.23
CA ALA A 393 4.42 -15.56 -20.12
C ALA A 393 4.60 -16.39 -21.39
N THR A 394 3.58 -17.16 -21.74
CA THR A 394 3.53 -17.99 -22.97
C THR A 394 2.83 -17.28 -24.13
N THR A 395 2.47 -16.01 -23.94
CA THR A 395 1.78 -15.18 -24.95
C THR A 395 2.48 -13.84 -25.11
N ASP A 396 2.26 -13.18 -26.25
CA ASP A 396 2.93 -11.91 -26.60
C ASP A 396 2.35 -10.66 -25.91
N SER A 397 1.27 -10.77 -25.10
CA SER A 397 0.55 -9.61 -24.58
C SER A 397 0.22 -9.67 -23.09
N ASP A 398 0.75 -8.71 -22.33
CA ASP A 398 0.44 -8.48 -20.91
C ASP A 398 -0.76 -7.54 -20.69
N THR A 399 -1.52 -7.28 -21.74
CA THR A 399 -2.72 -6.45 -21.65
C THR A 399 -3.83 -7.22 -20.94
N ALA A 400 -4.75 -6.55 -20.26
CA ALA A 400 -6.02 -7.11 -19.80
C ALA A 400 -7.11 -6.05 -19.96
N ASN A 401 -8.15 -6.38 -20.73
CA ASN A 401 -9.21 -5.44 -21.09
C ASN A 401 -10.54 -5.89 -20.47
N LEU A 402 -10.85 -5.36 -19.29
CA LEU A 402 -12.03 -5.73 -18.52
C LEU A 402 -13.24 -4.87 -18.88
N ARG A 403 -14.42 -5.50 -18.91
CA ARG A 403 -15.72 -4.87 -19.17
C ARG A 403 -16.74 -5.32 -18.12
N PHE A 404 -17.46 -4.36 -17.54
CA PHE A 404 -18.55 -4.66 -16.61
C PHE A 404 -19.59 -3.54 -16.58
N TYR A 405 -20.76 -3.88 -16.06
CA TYR A 405 -21.93 -3.02 -15.94
C TYR A 405 -22.37 -2.93 -14.48
N GLN A 406 -22.95 -1.79 -14.15
CA GLN A 406 -23.60 -1.52 -12.87
C GLN A 406 -25.03 -1.09 -13.19
N PHE A 407 -26.00 -1.79 -12.62
CA PHE A 407 -27.42 -1.47 -12.78
C PHE A 407 -28.00 -1.14 -11.42
N ASN A 408 -28.43 0.11 -11.24
CA ASN A 408 -28.95 0.54 -9.96
C ASN A 408 -30.32 1.19 -10.13
N PHE A 409 -31.26 0.80 -9.27
CA PHE A 409 -32.62 1.31 -9.26
C PHE A 409 -33.03 1.65 -7.84
N PHE A 410 -33.79 2.73 -7.65
CA PHE A 410 -34.30 3.07 -6.34
C PHE A 410 -35.71 3.66 -6.39
N GLY A 411 -36.41 3.51 -5.28
CA GLY A 411 -37.65 4.22 -4.98
C GLY A 411 -37.67 4.59 -3.51
N GLN A 412 -38.11 5.81 -3.19
CA GLN A 412 -38.25 6.29 -1.82
C GLN A 412 -39.45 7.22 -1.66
N ASP A 413 -39.99 7.26 -0.45
CA ASP A 413 -41.00 8.21 0.00
C ASP A 413 -40.51 8.91 1.27
N THR A 414 -40.70 10.22 1.31
CA THR A 414 -40.63 11.01 2.54
C THR A 414 -42.01 11.52 2.88
N TRP A 415 -42.59 10.95 3.93
CA TRP A 415 -43.92 11.22 4.40
C TRP A 415 -43.90 12.10 5.64
N ARG A 416 -44.45 13.31 5.52
CA ARG A 416 -44.72 14.19 6.65
C ARG A 416 -46.04 13.81 7.31
N VAL A 417 -46.01 12.79 8.18
CA VAL A 417 -47.19 12.27 8.91
C VAL A 417 -47.94 13.39 9.64
N ARG A 418 -47.20 14.26 10.34
CA ARG A 418 -47.71 15.47 11.02
C ARG A 418 -46.60 16.52 11.10
N PRO A 419 -46.86 17.78 11.48
CA PRO A 419 -45.83 18.83 11.49
C PRO A 419 -44.56 18.50 12.27
N SER A 420 -44.68 17.67 13.31
CA SER A 420 -43.59 17.21 14.18
C SER A 420 -43.05 15.81 13.87
N LEU A 421 -43.61 15.06 12.90
CA LEU A 421 -43.16 13.70 12.59
C LEU A 421 -43.04 13.50 11.08
N THR A 422 -41.83 13.16 10.66
CA THR A 422 -41.51 12.78 9.28
C THR A 422 -40.94 11.37 9.28
N LEU A 423 -41.43 10.54 8.36
CA LEU A 423 -40.90 9.21 8.07
C LEU A 423 -40.29 9.24 6.67
N SER A 424 -39.14 8.60 6.50
CA SER A 424 -38.52 8.40 5.19
C SER A 424 -38.23 6.91 5.03
N TYR A 425 -38.67 6.31 3.94
CA TYR A 425 -38.40 4.90 3.67
C TYR A 425 -38.20 4.68 2.17
N GLY A 426 -37.36 3.72 1.84
CA GLY A 426 -37.04 3.42 0.44
C GLY A 426 -36.30 2.11 0.28
N LEU A 427 -36.24 1.66 -0.96
CA LEU A 427 -35.54 0.47 -1.37
C LEU A 427 -34.67 0.80 -2.58
N ARG A 428 -33.44 0.29 -2.56
CA ARG A 428 -32.53 0.31 -3.68
C ARG A 428 -32.15 -1.12 -4.07
N TYR A 429 -32.04 -1.38 -5.35
CA TYR A 429 -31.51 -2.63 -5.90
C TYR A 429 -30.26 -2.30 -6.71
N GLU A 430 -29.17 -3.03 -6.45
CA GLU A 430 -27.85 -2.80 -7.07
C GLU A 430 -27.32 -4.08 -7.69
N TYR A 431 -27.00 -4.09 -8.98
CA TYR A 431 -26.42 -5.26 -9.64
C TYR A 431 -25.13 -4.88 -10.35
N ASN A 432 -24.02 -5.40 -9.83
CA ASN A 432 -22.70 -5.28 -10.45
C ASN A 432 -22.39 -6.61 -11.17
N THR A 433 -22.24 -6.56 -12.49
CA THR A 433 -21.90 -7.77 -13.25
C THR A 433 -20.45 -8.18 -12.96
N PRO A 434 -20.12 -9.48 -12.87
CA PRO A 434 -18.74 -9.94 -12.88
C PRO A 434 -18.00 -9.40 -14.11
N PRO A 435 -16.77 -8.86 -13.95
CA PRO A 435 -15.98 -8.39 -15.08
C PRO A 435 -15.66 -9.51 -16.07
N ARG A 436 -15.64 -9.15 -17.36
CA ARG A 436 -15.23 -10.03 -18.46
C ARG A 436 -14.07 -9.45 -19.25
N GLU A 437 -13.17 -10.31 -19.72
CA GLU A 437 -12.06 -9.90 -20.59
C GLU A 437 -12.49 -9.91 -22.06
N THR A 438 -12.13 -8.90 -22.86
CA THR A 438 -12.65 -8.76 -24.23
C THR A 438 -12.30 -9.92 -25.17
N ASN A 439 -11.14 -10.56 -24.96
CA ASN A 439 -10.65 -11.69 -25.75
C ASN A 439 -10.84 -13.02 -25.01
N ARG A 440 -11.59 -13.02 -23.91
CA ARG A 440 -11.83 -14.17 -23.04
C ARG A 440 -10.55 -14.82 -22.50
N ARG A 441 -9.45 -14.07 -22.37
CA ARG A 441 -8.16 -14.64 -21.92
C ARG A 441 -8.20 -15.19 -20.50
N ILE A 442 -9.02 -14.59 -19.62
CA ILE A 442 -9.25 -15.09 -18.27
C ILE A 442 -10.21 -16.29 -18.33
N GLU A 443 -11.33 -16.16 -19.03
CA GLU A 443 -12.37 -17.19 -19.05
C GLU A 443 -11.94 -18.48 -19.73
N ASN A 444 -11.11 -18.40 -20.78
CA ASN A 444 -10.62 -19.57 -21.51
C ASN A 444 -9.65 -20.42 -20.68
N THR A 445 -8.97 -19.81 -19.70
CA THR A 445 -8.00 -20.53 -18.87
C THR A 445 -8.62 -21.61 -17.99
N PHE A 446 -9.90 -21.47 -17.63
CA PHE A 446 -10.55 -22.40 -16.70
C PHE A 446 -10.90 -23.76 -17.34
N ASP A 447 -10.90 -23.83 -18.67
CA ASP A 447 -11.20 -25.03 -19.45
C ASP A 447 -10.00 -25.46 -20.32
N ASP A 448 -8.81 -24.87 -20.10
CA ASP A 448 -7.61 -25.13 -20.92
C ASP A 448 -6.99 -26.50 -20.58
N PRO A 449 -6.65 -27.34 -21.58
CA PRO A 449 -6.01 -28.64 -21.36
C PRO A 449 -4.68 -28.57 -20.59
N ALA A 450 -3.95 -27.46 -20.67
CA ALA A 450 -2.71 -27.31 -19.93
C ALA A 450 -2.92 -27.39 -18.41
N LEU A 451 -4.14 -27.17 -17.88
CA LEU A 451 -4.46 -27.37 -16.46
C LEU A 451 -4.10 -28.76 -15.93
N ASP A 452 -3.98 -29.76 -16.80
CA ASP A 452 -3.59 -31.11 -16.43
C ASP A 452 -2.12 -31.21 -15.97
N ALA A 453 -1.27 -30.24 -16.33
CA ALA A 453 0.11 -30.17 -15.85
C ALA A 453 0.22 -29.67 -14.40
N VAL A 454 -0.83 -29.05 -13.85
CA VAL A 454 -0.91 -28.63 -12.44
C VAL A 454 -2.26 -29.09 -11.87
N PRO A 455 -2.46 -30.41 -11.66
CA PRO A 455 -3.78 -30.98 -11.42
C PRO A 455 -4.45 -30.45 -10.14
N GLY A 456 -3.66 -30.09 -9.11
CA GLY A 456 -4.20 -29.52 -7.86
C GLY A 456 -4.88 -28.16 -8.04
N LEU A 457 -4.58 -27.43 -9.12
CA LEU A 457 -5.23 -26.15 -9.39
C LEU A 457 -6.74 -26.30 -9.66
N ARG A 458 -7.18 -27.47 -10.14
CA ARG A 458 -8.59 -27.78 -10.42
C ARG A 458 -9.47 -27.68 -9.16
N ASP A 459 -8.93 -28.04 -7.99
CA ASP A 459 -9.63 -27.97 -6.71
C ASP A 459 -9.99 -26.53 -6.34
N PHE A 460 -9.12 -25.56 -6.67
CA PHE A 460 -9.33 -24.13 -6.41
C PHE A 460 -10.13 -23.43 -7.53
N ILE A 461 -10.03 -23.91 -8.76
CA ILE A 461 -10.86 -23.44 -9.89
C ILE A 461 -12.34 -23.81 -9.65
N GLU A 462 -12.63 -24.95 -9.01
CA GLU A 462 -13.99 -25.39 -8.68
C GLU A 462 -14.94 -25.44 -9.92
N GLY A 463 -14.40 -25.79 -11.09
CA GLY A 463 -15.15 -25.90 -12.36
C GLY A 463 -15.82 -24.60 -12.84
N ARG A 464 -15.30 -23.43 -12.46
CA ARG A 464 -15.85 -22.13 -12.87
C ARG A 464 -15.58 -21.85 -14.35
N THR A 465 -16.46 -21.08 -15.00
CA THR A 465 -16.31 -20.63 -16.41
C THR A 465 -16.12 -19.12 -16.53
N ARG A 466 -15.95 -18.45 -15.39
CA ARG A 466 -15.84 -17.01 -15.21
C ARG A 466 -15.10 -16.73 -13.92
N ILE A 467 -14.59 -15.51 -13.78
CA ILE A 467 -13.76 -15.13 -12.63
C ILE A 467 -14.47 -15.38 -11.27
N PHE A 468 -15.74 -14.98 -11.15
CA PHE A 468 -16.63 -15.33 -10.04
C PHE A 468 -18.11 -15.26 -10.47
N GLU A 469 -19.00 -15.91 -9.71
CA GLU A 469 -20.44 -15.95 -9.99
C GLU A 469 -21.15 -14.62 -9.73
N PRO A 470 -22.17 -14.25 -10.53
CA PRO A 470 -22.88 -12.99 -10.36
C PRO A 470 -23.73 -13.00 -9.09
N ASP A 471 -23.58 -11.96 -8.27
CA ASP A 471 -24.43 -11.73 -7.11
C ASP A 471 -25.63 -10.83 -7.48
N ARG A 472 -26.84 -11.34 -7.29
CA ARG A 472 -28.11 -10.70 -7.70
C ARG A 472 -29.06 -10.42 -6.54
N ASN A 473 -28.61 -10.57 -5.30
CA ASN A 473 -29.47 -10.47 -4.11
C ASN A 473 -29.33 -9.13 -3.35
N ASN A 474 -28.73 -8.12 -3.96
CA ASN A 474 -28.37 -6.85 -3.31
C ASN A 474 -29.55 -5.87 -3.18
N PHE A 475 -30.50 -6.17 -2.31
CA PHE A 475 -31.58 -5.27 -1.93
C PHE A 475 -31.19 -4.45 -0.70
N ALA A 476 -31.17 -3.12 -0.84
CA ALA A 476 -30.71 -2.15 0.14
C ALA A 476 -31.88 -1.31 0.69
N PRO A 477 -32.64 -1.82 1.69
CA PRO A 477 -33.69 -1.05 2.35
C PRO A 477 -33.11 0.06 3.22
N ARG A 478 -33.85 1.17 3.31
CA ARG A 478 -33.51 2.33 4.15
C ARG A 478 -34.77 2.87 4.82
N VAL A 479 -34.68 3.17 6.10
CA VAL A 479 -35.77 3.73 6.91
C VAL A 479 -35.22 4.79 7.85
N GLY A 480 -35.93 5.89 8.00
CA GLY A 480 -35.58 7.00 8.87
C GLY A 480 -36.81 7.65 9.49
N ILE A 481 -36.64 8.15 10.72
CA ILE A 481 -37.64 8.88 11.48
C ILE A 481 -37.03 10.20 11.95
N ALA A 482 -37.78 11.28 11.83
CA ALA A 482 -37.48 12.56 12.46
C ALA A 482 -38.71 13.02 13.24
N TYR A 483 -38.56 13.16 14.56
CA TYR A 483 -39.62 13.53 15.47
C TYR A 483 -39.20 14.74 16.30
N SER A 484 -39.99 15.81 16.31
CA SER A 484 -39.72 17.02 17.09
C SER A 484 -40.77 17.26 18.18
N PRO A 485 -40.69 16.52 19.31
CA PRO A 485 -41.56 16.75 20.45
C PRO A 485 -41.17 18.04 21.21
N ASN A 486 -42.14 18.65 21.87
CA ASN A 486 -41.91 19.80 22.75
C ASN A 486 -41.63 19.33 24.20
N LEU A 487 -40.55 18.58 24.44
CA LEU A 487 -40.28 17.97 25.75
C LEU A 487 -39.90 18.98 26.85
N PHE A 488 -39.33 20.14 26.49
CA PHE A 488 -38.83 21.14 27.45
C PHE A 488 -39.51 22.52 27.31
N GLY A 489 -40.78 22.54 26.89
CA GLY A 489 -41.58 23.75 26.71
C GLY A 489 -41.49 24.36 25.31
N ARG A 490 -42.40 25.31 25.01
CA ARG A 490 -42.56 25.89 23.66
C ARG A 490 -41.37 26.74 23.17
N GLU A 491 -40.51 27.19 24.09
CA GLU A 491 -39.34 28.02 23.76
C GLU A 491 -38.07 27.20 23.46
N ARG A 492 -38.12 25.87 23.60
CA ARG A 492 -36.99 24.97 23.42
C ARG A 492 -37.38 23.84 22.47
N THR A 493 -36.65 23.70 21.37
CA THR A 493 -36.89 22.65 20.38
C THR A 493 -36.11 21.39 20.74
N THR A 494 -36.79 20.25 20.84
CA THR A 494 -36.17 18.92 20.87
C THR A 494 -36.37 18.24 19.53
N VAL A 495 -35.34 17.59 19.00
CA VAL A 495 -35.43 16.77 17.78
C VAL A 495 -34.80 15.42 18.04
N ILE A 496 -35.56 14.36 17.78
CA ILE A 496 -35.11 12.98 17.81
C ILE A 496 -35.04 12.50 16.36
N ARG A 497 -33.90 11.94 15.96
CA ARG A 497 -33.72 11.34 14.64
C ARG A 497 -33.24 9.90 14.83
N GLY A 498 -33.80 8.98 14.08
CA GLY A 498 -33.32 7.60 14.04
C GLY A 498 -33.33 7.09 12.63
N GLY A 499 -32.45 6.15 12.31
CA GLY A 499 -32.38 5.58 10.98
C GLY A 499 -31.68 4.25 10.95
N TYR A 500 -32.03 3.47 9.93
CA TYR A 500 -31.39 2.23 9.55
C TYR A 500 -31.24 2.19 8.03
N GLY A 501 -30.11 1.70 7.54
CA GLY A 501 -29.95 1.39 6.12
C GLY A 501 -28.96 0.26 5.91
N LEU A 502 -29.24 -0.56 4.89
CA LEU A 502 -28.30 -1.51 4.33
C LEU A 502 -27.65 -0.90 3.09
N PHE A 503 -26.34 -1.04 2.99
CA PHE A 503 -25.54 -0.49 1.90
C PHE A 503 -24.63 -1.60 1.39
N TYR A 504 -24.53 -1.74 0.07
CA TYR A 504 -23.61 -2.65 -0.58
C TYR A 504 -22.43 -1.86 -1.10
N ASP A 505 -21.26 -2.48 -1.05
CA ASP A 505 -20.07 -1.99 -1.71
C ASP A 505 -19.91 -2.64 -3.09
N GLN A 506 -18.87 -2.29 -3.82
CA GLN A 506 -18.50 -2.93 -5.06
C GLN A 506 -17.30 -3.83 -4.82
N ILE A 507 -17.26 -5.00 -5.46
CA ILE A 507 -16.06 -5.83 -5.45
C ILE A 507 -14.93 -5.00 -6.06
N LEU A 508 -13.84 -4.84 -5.31
CA LEU A 508 -12.67 -4.09 -5.72
C LEU A 508 -12.19 -4.58 -7.09
N GLY A 509 -12.00 -3.65 -8.04
CA GLY A 509 -11.43 -4.00 -9.35
C GLY A 509 -10.04 -4.64 -9.24
N ALA A 510 -9.36 -4.42 -8.11
CA ALA A 510 -8.12 -5.09 -7.76
C ALA A 510 -8.28 -6.62 -7.68
N VAL A 511 -9.41 -7.16 -7.22
CA VAL A 511 -9.64 -8.62 -7.16
C VAL A 511 -9.43 -9.27 -8.53
N VAL A 512 -10.09 -8.74 -9.57
CA VAL A 512 -9.91 -9.26 -10.93
C VAL A 512 -8.55 -8.90 -11.52
N SER A 513 -8.01 -7.72 -11.17
CA SER A 513 -6.68 -7.30 -11.62
C SER A 513 -5.53 -8.10 -10.99
N GLN A 514 -5.72 -8.66 -9.80
CA GLN A 514 -4.76 -9.53 -9.12
C GLN A 514 -4.85 -10.94 -9.69
N SER A 515 -6.07 -11.38 -10.00
CA SER A 515 -6.35 -12.67 -10.63
C SER A 515 -6.30 -12.67 -12.16
N ARG A 516 -5.53 -11.78 -12.78
CA ARG A 516 -5.35 -11.74 -14.24
C ARG A 516 -4.18 -12.58 -14.75
N ASN A 517 -3.24 -12.93 -13.86
CA ASN A 517 -2.14 -13.86 -14.13
C ASN A 517 -2.69 -15.29 -14.08
N VAL A 518 -3.64 -15.61 -14.97
CA VAL A 518 -4.26 -16.93 -14.96
C VAL A 518 -3.43 -17.87 -15.81
N TYR A 519 -2.90 -18.89 -15.14
CA TYR A 519 -2.42 -20.13 -15.75
C TYR A 519 -3.45 -20.63 -16.77
N PRO A 520 -3.08 -21.07 -17.98
CA PRO A 520 -1.73 -21.43 -18.43
C PRO A 520 -0.96 -20.33 -19.17
N ASN A 521 -1.56 -19.15 -19.38
CA ASN A 521 -0.93 -18.07 -20.16
C ASN A 521 0.17 -17.34 -19.39
N PHE A 522 0.04 -17.34 -18.06
CA PHE A 522 1.00 -16.76 -17.13
C PHE A 522 1.34 -17.82 -16.08
N LEU A 523 2.61 -18.14 -15.97
CA LEU A 523 3.16 -19.12 -15.06
C LEU A 523 3.87 -18.37 -13.93
N THR A 524 3.22 -18.27 -12.77
CA THR A 524 3.84 -17.66 -11.58
C THR A 524 4.68 -18.71 -10.88
N VAL A 525 6.00 -18.56 -11.03
CA VAL A 525 7.04 -19.36 -10.38
C VAL A 525 7.33 -18.75 -9.02
N ASN A 526 7.26 -19.58 -7.98
CA ASN A 526 7.47 -19.18 -6.60
C ASN A 526 8.15 -20.32 -5.82
N PHE A 527 9.43 -20.19 -5.52
CA PHE A 527 10.22 -21.19 -4.79
C PHE A 527 11.20 -20.56 -3.81
N ALA A 528 11.76 -21.36 -2.90
CA ALA A 528 12.75 -20.95 -1.91
C ALA A 528 14.13 -21.57 -2.21
N GLY A 529 15.19 -21.01 -1.63
CA GLY A 529 16.52 -21.60 -1.53
C GLY A 529 17.59 -21.17 -2.55
N GLY A 530 17.34 -20.15 -3.36
CA GLY A 530 18.35 -19.56 -4.26
C GLY A 530 18.93 -20.50 -5.34
N GLY A 531 19.95 -20.03 -6.06
CA GLY A 531 20.59 -20.75 -7.18
C GLY A 531 21.40 -21.99 -6.78
N ALA A 532 21.84 -22.07 -5.52
CA ALA A 532 22.59 -23.22 -4.99
C ALA A 532 21.77 -24.53 -4.97
N ASN A 533 20.44 -24.45 -4.90
CA ASN A 533 19.58 -25.63 -4.82
C ASN A 533 19.29 -26.32 -6.15
N ALA A 534 19.37 -25.60 -7.26
CA ALA A 534 19.29 -26.22 -8.58
C ALA A 534 20.51 -27.11 -8.88
N ASN A 535 21.64 -26.88 -8.21
CA ASN A 535 22.88 -27.65 -8.38
C ASN A 535 22.88 -29.00 -7.65
N ALA A 536 22.15 -29.13 -6.54
CA ALA A 536 22.14 -30.37 -5.75
C ALA A 536 21.50 -31.56 -6.47
N ALA A 537 20.54 -31.31 -7.37
CA ALA A 537 19.84 -32.37 -8.10
C ALA A 537 20.59 -32.85 -9.37
N LEU A 538 21.48 -32.03 -9.94
CA LEU A 538 22.07 -32.27 -11.27
C LEU A 538 23.61 -32.40 -11.28
N GLY A 539 24.27 -32.24 -10.13
CA GLY A 539 25.72 -32.43 -9.97
C GLY A 539 26.54 -31.28 -10.55
N GLU A 540 27.20 -30.51 -9.67
CA GLU A 540 28.20 -29.46 -9.98
C GLU A 540 28.05 -28.78 -11.35
N LEU A 541 26.87 -28.18 -11.59
CA LEU A 541 26.70 -27.27 -12.72
C LEU A 541 27.14 -25.86 -12.29
N PRO A 542 27.70 -25.06 -13.21
CA PRO A 542 27.94 -23.64 -12.93
C PRO A 542 26.60 -23.00 -12.54
N GLU A 543 26.57 -22.46 -11.32
CA GLU A 543 25.50 -21.69 -10.67
C GLU A 543 24.29 -21.50 -11.56
N LEU A 544 23.30 -22.40 -11.42
CA LEU A 544 22.12 -22.39 -12.29
C LEU A 544 21.38 -21.07 -12.07
N ASN A 545 21.64 -20.14 -12.99
CA ASN A 545 21.21 -18.77 -12.97
C ASN A 545 19.72 -18.69 -13.34
N LEU A 546 18.85 -19.24 -12.48
CA LEU A 546 17.40 -19.00 -12.52
C LEU A 546 17.09 -17.50 -12.40
N LEU A 547 18.05 -16.71 -11.94
CA LEU A 547 18.00 -15.25 -11.88
C LEU A 547 18.25 -14.59 -13.26
N ASN A 548 18.80 -15.33 -14.23
CA ASN A 548 19.04 -14.91 -15.60
C ASN A 548 18.34 -15.82 -16.61
N PRO A 549 17.02 -15.62 -16.84
CA PRO A 549 16.29 -16.36 -17.86
C PRO A 549 16.85 -16.21 -19.29
N SER A 550 17.75 -15.25 -19.53
CA SER A 550 18.42 -15.05 -20.81
C SER A 550 19.76 -15.80 -20.95
N ALA A 551 20.27 -16.40 -19.88
CA ALA A 551 21.41 -17.30 -19.94
C ALA A 551 20.94 -18.74 -20.24
N PRO A 552 21.59 -19.46 -21.19
CA PRO A 552 21.25 -20.85 -21.48
C PRO A 552 21.44 -21.74 -20.24
N ILE A 553 20.40 -22.49 -19.86
CA ILE A 553 20.49 -23.48 -18.78
C ILE A 553 21.14 -24.73 -19.34
N VAL A 554 22.22 -25.19 -18.72
CA VAL A 554 22.86 -26.45 -19.10
C VAL A 554 22.27 -27.57 -18.25
N VAL A 555 21.62 -28.55 -18.88
CA VAL A 555 21.00 -29.70 -18.20
C VAL A 555 21.71 -30.98 -18.63
N PRO A 556 22.29 -31.76 -17.70
CA PRO A 556 22.80 -33.09 -17.98
C PRO A 556 21.63 -34.06 -18.14
N VAL A 557 21.51 -34.69 -19.30
CA VAL A 557 20.56 -35.78 -19.56
C VAL A 557 21.37 -36.99 -20.00
N ASP A 558 21.31 -38.09 -19.23
CA ASP A 558 22.06 -39.34 -19.49
C ASP A 558 23.58 -39.14 -19.67
N GLY A 559 24.16 -38.11 -19.04
CA GLY A 559 25.59 -37.79 -19.11
C GLY A 559 26.01 -36.89 -20.28
N GLU A 560 25.07 -36.41 -21.12
CA GLU A 560 25.30 -35.36 -22.11
C GLU A 560 24.73 -34.01 -21.65
N LEU A 561 25.44 -32.91 -21.91
CA LEU A 561 25.04 -31.55 -21.54
C LEU A 561 24.15 -30.93 -22.64
N PHE A 562 22.90 -30.60 -22.30
CA PHE A 562 21.95 -29.91 -23.18
C PHE A 562 21.79 -28.45 -22.79
N ILE A 563 21.83 -27.55 -23.76
CA ILE A 563 21.50 -26.14 -23.55
C ILE A 563 20.01 -25.93 -23.77
N VAL A 564 19.31 -25.44 -22.75
CA VAL A 564 17.88 -25.11 -22.78
C VAL A 564 17.70 -23.62 -22.53
N GLU A 565 17.13 -22.93 -23.52
CA GLU A 565 16.67 -21.55 -23.37
C GLU A 565 15.22 -21.54 -22.87
N LEU A 566 14.98 -20.98 -21.68
CA LEU A 566 13.63 -20.87 -21.12
C LEU A 566 12.88 -19.65 -21.66
N VAL A 567 13.60 -18.56 -21.89
CA VAL A 567 13.04 -17.28 -22.30
C VAL A 567 13.66 -16.83 -23.62
N GLN A 568 12.81 -16.26 -24.47
CA GLN A 568 13.23 -15.71 -25.75
C GLN A 568 14.27 -14.60 -25.56
N ASN A 569 15.37 -14.68 -26.31
CA ASN A 569 16.42 -13.68 -26.32
C ASN A 569 15.88 -12.25 -26.50
N GLY A 570 16.38 -11.31 -25.69
CA GLY A 570 15.94 -9.91 -25.66
C GLY A 570 14.64 -9.65 -24.89
N THR A 571 14.09 -10.68 -24.23
CA THR A 571 12.92 -10.57 -23.36
C THR A 571 13.27 -11.01 -21.93
N LEU A 572 12.47 -10.57 -20.96
CA LEU A 572 12.72 -10.92 -19.55
C LEU A 572 11.97 -12.18 -19.11
N ASN A 573 10.81 -12.46 -19.70
CA ASN A 573 9.90 -13.47 -19.19
C ASN A 573 9.03 -14.14 -20.26
N ARG A 574 9.32 -13.97 -21.57
CA ARG A 574 8.56 -14.64 -22.64
C ARG A 574 9.13 -16.01 -22.91
N ALA A 575 8.33 -17.06 -22.80
CA ALA A 575 8.77 -18.42 -23.13
C ALA A 575 9.24 -18.52 -24.60
N VAL A 576 10.23 -19.38 -24.86
CA VAL A 576 10.72 -19.63 -26.22
C VAL A 576 9.61 -20.22 -27.10
N SER A 577 9.55 -19.76 -28.36
CA SER A 577 8.56 -20.24 -29.33
C SER A 577 8.72 -21.74 -29.60
N GLY A 578 7.62 -22.49 -29.50
CA GLY A 578 7.57 -23.93 -29.76
C GLY A 578 7.58 -24.82 -28.51
N VAL A 579 7.82 -24.27 -27.33
CA VAL A 579 7.69 -24.99 -26.04
C VAL A 579 6.24 -24.95 -25.58
N THR A 580 5.63 -26.10 -25.26
CA THR A 580 4.26 -26.12 -24.73
C THR A 580 4.24 -25.72 -23.25
N THR A 581 3.12 -25.21 -22.75
CA THR A 581 2.99 -24.89 -21.31
C THR A 581 3.25 -26.11 -20.43
N THR A 582 2.80 -27.29 -20.85
CA THR A 582 3.01 -28.54 -20.12
C THR A 582 4.50 -28.88 -20.01
N ASP A 583 5.24 -28.77 -21.11
CA ASP A 583 6.68 -29.05 -21.13
C ASP A 583 7.44 -28.07 -20.21
N LEU A 584 7.07 -26.79 -20.26
CA LEU A 584 7.67 -25.75 -19.42
C LEU A 584 7.38 -25.98 -17.92
N VAL A 585 6.16 -26.40 -17.59
CA VAL A 585 5.77 -26.74 -16.21
C VAL A 585 6.57 -27.94 -15.70
N ASN A 586 6.64 -29.01 -16.49
CA ASN A 586 7.38 -30.21 -16.12
C ASN A 586 8.86 -29.87 -15.91
N PHE A 587 9.49 -29.18 -16.86
CA PHE A 587 10.90 -28.79 -16.78
C PHE A 587 11.23 -27.96 -15.53
N ILE A 588 10.45 -26.92 -15.24
CA ILE A 588 10.68 -26.06 -14.06
C ILE A 588 10.46 -26.85 -12.77
N ASN A 589 9.44 -27.70 -12.71
CA ASN A 589 9.22 -28.55 -11.54
C ASN A 589 10.41 -29.49 -11.31
N VAL A 590 10.98 -30.11 -12.36
CA VAL A 590 12.18 -30.97 -12.24
C VAL A 590 13.37 -30.17 -11.69
N ILE A 591 13.65 -28.99 -12.24
CA ILE A 591 14.79 -28.17 -11.78
C ILE A 591 14.65 -27.76 -10.31
N VAL A 592 13.44 -27.39 -9.89
CA VAL A 592 13.24 -26.86 -8.54
C VAL A 592 13.10 -27.96 -7.49
N THR A 593 12.48 -29.10 -7.85
CA THR A 593 12.24 -30.20 -6.91
C THR A 593 13.29 -31.30 -6.95
N GLY A 594 14.08 -31.37 -8.02
CA GLY A 594 15.06 -32.43 -8.27
C GLY A 594 14.45 -33.78 -8.68
N GLU A 595 13.13 -33.87 -8.88
CA GLU A 595 12.44 -35.11 -9.24
C GLU A 595 11.89 -35.04 -10.67
N GLU A 596 12.08 -36.08 -11.50
CA GLU A 596 11.55 -36.15 -12.88
C GLU A 596 10.01 -36.19 -12.96
N ASN A 597 9.32 -36.46 -11.84
CA ASN A 597 7.86 -36.44 -11.73
C ASN A 597 7.43 -36.06 -10.30
N PRO A 598 7.55 -34.78 -9.92
CA PRO A 598 7.36 -34.42 -8.54
C PRO A 598 5.91 -34.55 -8.10
N SER A 599 5.71 -35.09 -6.91
CA SER A 599 4.40 -35.10 -6.24
C SER A 599 3.93 -33.69 -5.80
N SER A 600 4.79 -32.68 -6.01
CA SER A 600 4.56 -31.28 -5.69
C SER A 600 4.79 -30.34 -6.89
N SER A 601 4.21 -29.15 -6.85
CA SER A 601 4.36 -28.14 -7.91
C SER A 601 4.66 -26.77 -7.31
N VAL A 602 5.52 -26.01 -8.00
CA VAL A 602 5.91 -24.64 -7.58
C VAL A 602 5.01 -23.55 -8.17
N PHE A 603 4.09 -23.94 -9.05
CA PHE A 603 3.19 -23.01 -9.73
C PHE A 603 2.03 -22.62 -8.84
N GLY A 604 1.99 -21.34 -8.49
CA GLY A 604 0.91 -20.73 -7.71
C GLY A 604 -0.11 -20.01 -8.58
N ALA A 605 -1.24 -19.64 -7.96
CA ALA A 605 -2.25 -18.81 -8.59
C ALA A 605 -2.92 -17.87 -7.58
N THR A 606 -3.34 -16.70 -8.06
CA THR A 606 -4.21 -15.79 -7.30
C THR A 606 -5.61 -15.82 -7.90
N LEU A 607 -6.61 -16.29 -7.15
CA LEU A 607 -7.99 -16.42 -7.63
C LEU A 607 -8.98 -15.85 -6.61
N PRO A 608 -10.11 -15.25 -7.01
CA PRO A 608 -11.18 -15.03 -6.05
C PRO A 608 -11.88 -16.34 -5.69
N ALA A 609 -12.63 -16.36 -4.60
CA ALA A 609 -13.61 -17.39 -4.34
C ALA A 609 -14.64 -17.44 -5.47
N ARG A 610 -15.07 -18.66 -5.87
CA ARG A 610 -16.05 -18.83 -6.95
C ARG A 610 -17.35 -18.07 -6.68
N ARG A 611 -17.78 -18.04 -5.42
CA ARG A 611 -18.94 -17.28 -4.94
C ARG A 611 -18.47 -16.11 -4.08
N LEU A 612 -18.27 -14.95 -4.70
CA LEU A 612 -18.04 -13.70 -3.99
C LEU A 612 -19.37 -13.00 -3.74
N ALA A 613 -19.74 -12.85 -2.47
CA ALA A 613 -20.88 -12.04 -2.10
C ALA A 613 -20.48 -10.56 -2.09
N THR A 614 -21.41 -9.70 -2.46
CA THR A 614 -21.18 -8.25 -2.42
C THR A 614 -21.00 -7.81 -0.95
N PRO A 615 -19.87 -7.16 -0.58
CA PRO A 615 -19.68 -6.66 0.78
C PRO A 615 -20.82 -5.71 1.18
N MET A 616 -21.25 -5.77 2.43
CA MET A 616 -22.38 -4.98 2.89
C MET A 616 -22.17 -4.39 4.29
N ALA A 617 -22.76 -3.22 4.52
CA ALA A 617 -22.74 -2.51 5.79
C ALA A 617 -24.17 -2.15 6.24
N HIS A 618 -24.52 -2.56 7.45
CA HIS A 618 -25.71 -2.10 8.14
C HIS A 618 -25.33 -0.86 8.94
N HIS A 619 -25.93 0.29 8.61
CA HIS A 619 -25.78 1.51 9.38
C HIS A 619 -27.03 1.76 10.19
N TYR A 620 -26.86 2.09 11.46
CA TYR A 620 -27.95 2.52 12.33
C TYR A 620 -27.51 3.69 13.19
N ASN A 621 -28.44 4.62 13.44
CA ASN A 621 -28.18 5.74 14.32
C ASN A 621 -29.43 6.16 15.11
N LEU A 622 -29.16 6.78 16.24
CA LEU A 622 -30.15 7.47 17.07
C LEU A 622 -29.53 8.76 17.59
N THR A 623 -30.13 9.88 17.25
CA THR A 623 -29.65 11.22 17.62
C THR A 623 -30.74 11.97 18.38
N LEU A 624 -30.36 12.57 19.51
CA LEU A 624 -31.14 13.54 20.25
C LEU A 624 -30.47 14.91 20.14
N GLU A 625 -31.18 15.90 19.62
CA GLU A 625 -30.76 17.30 19.59
C GLU A 625 -31.66 18.12 20.50
N GLN A 626 -31.04 18.96 21.33
CA GLN A 626 -31.74 19.85 22.25
C GLN A 626 -31.22 21.28 22.09
N GLN A 627 -32.15 22.20 21.80
CA GLN A 627 -31.89 23.62 21.95
C GLN A 627 -32.00 24.01 23.43
N LEU A 628 -30.90 24.44 24.04
CA LEU A 628 -30.88 24.84 25.46
C LEU A 628 -31.32 26.30 25.64
N ASN A 629 -30.94 27.17 24.70
CA ASN A 629 -31.38 28.56 24.60
C ASN A 629 -31.34 29.03 23.14
N ARG A 630 -31.61 30.32 22.88
CA ARG A 630 -31.66 30.87 21.51
C ARG A 630 -30.36 30.72 20.71
N ASN A 631 -29.22 30.53 21.37
CA ASN A 631 -27.89 30.53 20.76
C ASN A 631 -27.07 29.25 21.04
N LEU A 632 -27.63 28.23 21.68
CA LEU A 632 -26.91 27.02 22.08
C LEU A 632 -27.72 25.77 21.79
N VAL A 633 -27.12 24.85 21.04
CA VAL A 633 -27.65 23.51 20.74
C VAL A 633 -26.65 22.47 21.20
N VAL A 634 -27.16 21.46 21.89
CA VAL A 634 -26.40 20.26 22.25
C VAL A 634 -27.02 19.05 21.57
N SER A 635 -26.20 18.07 21.21
CA SER A 635 -26.67 16.81 20.67
C SER A 635 -25.89 15.63 21.23
N ALA A 636 -26.58 14.50 21.34
CA ALA A 636 -26.02 13.21 21.65
C ALA A 636 -26.50 12.22 20.58
N ALA A 637 -25.57 11.47 19.98
CA ALA A 637 -25.87 10.47 18.98
C ALA A 637 -25.18 9.14 19.31
N TYR A 638 -25.92 8.05 19.18
CA TYR A 638 -25.36 6.72 19.05
C TYR A 638 -25.34 6.35 17.57
N VAL A 639 -24.16 5.97 17.07
CA VAL A 639 -23.97 5.57 15.67
C VAL A 639 -23.26 4.23 15.66
N GLY A 640 -23.82 3.25 14.96
CA GLY A 640 -23.18 1.97 14.76
C GLY A 640 -23.22 1.50 13.31
N THR A 641 -22.21 0.70 12.98
CA THR A 641 -22.01 0.09 11.67
C THR A 641 -21.63 -1.37 11.87
N LEU A 642 -22.32 -2.28 11.19
CA LEU A 642 -22.00 -3.70 11.14
C LEU A 642 -21.63 -4.07 9.70
N GLY A 643 -20.35 -4.33 9.45
CA GLY A 643 -19.85 -4.83 8.17
C GLY A 643 -19.98 -6.35 8.08
N ARG A 644 -20.51 -6.86 6.98
CA ARG A 644 -20.73 -8.29 6.71
C ARG A 644 -20.23 -8.64 5.32
N LYS A 645 -19.71 -9.86 5.19
CA LYS A 645 -19.17 -10.41 3.93
C LYS A 645 -18.11 -9.47 3.32
N LEU A 646 -17.31 -8.87 4.18
CA LEU A 646 -16.22 -7.99 3.78
C LEU A 646 -15.14 -8.81 3.08
N LEU A 647 -14.42 -8.16 2.17
CA LEU A 647 -13.33 -8.80 1.45
C LEU A 647 -12.18 -9.13 2.42
N ARG A 648 -11.54 -10.27 2.19
CA ARG A 648 -10.31 -10.73 2.84
C ARG A 648 -9.40 -11.36 1.79
N PHE A 649 -8.09 -11.32 2.05
CA PHE A 649 -7.09 -12.08 1.34
C PHE A 649 -6.58 -13.23 2.23
N THR A 650 -6.49 -14.46 1.70
CA THR A 650 -6.01 -15.64 2.42
C THR A 650 -5.11 -16.51 1.54
N THR A 651 -4.39 -17.43 2.17
CA THR A 651 -3.55 -18.45 1.52
C THR A 651 -4.06 -19.85 1.87
N PRO A 652 -5.20 -20.31 1.28
CA PRO A 652 -5.80 -21.61 1.62
C PRO A 652 -4.93 -22.83 1.27
N ASN A 653 -3.90 -22.67 0.43
CA ASN A 653 -2.88 -23.70 0.20
C ASN A 653 -1.51 -23.32 0.80
N LEU A 654 -1.52 -22.43 1.80
CA LEU A 654 -0.34 -21.89 2.45
C LEU A 654 0.60 -21.14 1.48
N GLY A 655 1.67 -20.56 2.02
CA GLY A 655 2.64 -19.76 1.29
C GLY A 655 3.80 -20.58 0.72
N LEU A 656 5.00 -20.00 0.77
CA LEU A 656 6.26 -20.69 0.45
C LEU A 656 6.62 -21.65 1.59
N ASN A 657 6.21 -22.92 1.50
CA ASN A 657 6.51 -23.91 2.54
C ASN A 657 7.78 -24.69 2.18
N ALA A 658 8.94 -24.06 2.40
CA ALA A 658 10.24 -24.72 2.31
C ALA A 658 11.23 -23.95 3.19
N VAL A 659 11.94 -24.66 4.06
CA VAL A 659 12.98 -24.08 4.91
C VAL A 659 14.31 -24.29 4.22
N VAL A 660 15.12 -23.23 4.13
CA VAL A 660 16.47 -23.31 3.58
C VAL A 660 17.36 -24.07 4.56
N VAL A 661 18.04 -25.11 4.08
CA VAL A 661 18.84 -25.97 4.95
C VAL A 661 20.31 -25.58 4.89
N PRO A 662 20.97 -25.35 6.05
CA PRO A 662 22.41 -25.13 6.08
C PRO A 662 23.15 -26.45 5.90
N PHE A 663 24.06 -26.60 4.92
CA PHE A 663 24.83 -27.85 4.84
C PHE A 663 26.32 -27.81 4.46
N ASP A 664 26.93 -26.72 3.98
CA ASP A 664 28.39 -26.78 3.78
C ASP A 664 29.12 -25.45 3.64
N PHE A 665 30.42 -25.44 3.96
CA PHE A 665 31.33 -24.38 3.52
C PHE A 665 32.16 -24.92 2.36
N ASP A 666 32.12 -24.22 1.24
CA ASP A 666 33.02 -24.52 0.14
C ASP A 666 34.40 -23.97 0.49
N VAL A 667 35.38 -24.86 0.65
CA VAL A 667 36.73 -24.52 1.07
C VAL A 667 37.64 -24.62 -0.14
N ILE A 668 38.08 -23.48 -0.68
CA ILE A 668 39.08 -23.46 -1.75
C ILE A 668 40.41 -23.87 -1.13
N THR A 669 40.84 -25.12 -1.41
CA THR A 669 42.15 -25.64 -0.99
C THR A 669 43.23 -25.34 -2.03
N GLU A 670 44.47 -25.24 -1.55
CA GLU A 670 45.72 -24.83 -2.23
C GLU A 670 46.00 -25.39 -3.65
N ASP A 671 45.30 -26.42 -4.12
CA ASP A 671 45.58 -27.08 -5.42
C ASP A 671 45.16 -26.26 -6.67
N GLU A 672 44.44 -25.14 -6.51
CA GLU A 672 43.95 -24.31 -7.63
C GLU A 672 44.69 -22.96 -7.82
N LEU A 673 45.60 -22.58 -6.92
CA LEU A 673 46.39 -21.35 -7.05
C LEU A 673 47.86 -21.70 -7.34
N GLU A 674 48.25 -21.66 -8.63
CA GLU A 674 49.66 -21.75 -9.03
C GLU A 674 50.46 -20.53 -8.48
N GLY A 675 50.99 -20.65 -7.26
CA GLY A 675 51.86 -19.62 -6.69
C GLY A 675 51.93 -19.66 -5.16
N GLY A 676 52.68 -20.62 -4.63
CA GLY A 676 52.85 -20.84 -3.19
C GLY A 676 53.15 -19.57 -2.37
N GLY A 677 52.22 -19.29 -1.46
CA GLY A 677 52.34 -18.39 -0.32
C GLY A 677 51.29 -18.85 0.70
N ALA A 678 51.71 -19.10 1.94
CA ALA A 678 50.95 -19.80 2.98
C ALA A 678 49.63 -19.10 3.38
N PHE A 679 48.57 -19.34 2.64
CA PHE A 679 47.18 -19.22 3.10
C PHE A 679 46.52 -20.59 2.93
N ASP A 680 46.59 -21.39 3.98
CA ASP A 680 45.83 -22.63 4.11
C ASP A 680 44.33 -22.28 4.14
N ARG A 681 43.61 -22.59 3.04
CA ARG A 681 42.14 -22.73 2.97
C ARG A 681 41.31 -21.44 3.17
N VAL A 682 40.91 -20.79 2.07
CA VAL A 682 39.92 -19.69 2.08
C VAL A 682 38.58 -20.21 1.58
N GLY A 683 37.53 -20.11 2.40
CA GLY A 683 36.18 -20.56 2.06
C GLY A 683 35.16 -19.43 1.91
N GLN A 684 33.95 -19.79 1.46
CA GLN A 684 32.77 -18.91 1.47
C GLN A 684 31.56 -19.67 2.05
N PRO A 685 30.63 -18.97 2.74
CA PRO A 685 29.39 -19.59 3.21
C PRO A 685 28.49 -19.97 2.02
N ARG A 686 28.09 -21.25 1.93
CA ARG A 686 27.09 -21.74 0.96
C ARG A 686 25.99 -22.53 1.69
N PHE A 687 24.77 -22.54 1.15
CA PHE A 687 23.67 -23.35 1.67
C PHE A 687 23.27 -24.37 0.61
N TYR A 688 23.13 -25.64 1.02
CA TYR A 688 22.72 -26.73 0.16
C TYR A 688 21.42 -27.35 0.68
N GLY A 689 20.36 -27.28 -0.12
CA GLY A 689 19.13 -28.02 0.06
C GLY A 689 17.92 -27.21 0.55
N LEU A 690 16.77 -27.87 0.44
CA LEU A 690 15.50 -27.46 1.05
C LEU A 690 15.01 -28.58 1.96
N ALA A 691 14.54 -28.23 3.15
CA ALA A 691 13.83 -29.13 4.02
C ALA A 691 12.34 -28.78 3.93
N PHE A 692 11.53 -29.82 3.76
CA PHE A 692 10.10 -29.76 3.89
C PHE A 692 9.75 -30.45 5.21
N PRO A 693 9.54 -29.70 6.31
CA PRO A 693 9.34 -30.29 7.63
C PRO A 693 8.12 -31.24 7.61
N ALA A 694 8.32 -32.49 8.00
CA ALA A 694 7.26 -33.49 8.01
C ALA A 694 6.08 -33.03 8.90
N GLY A 695 4.86 -33.06 8.36
CA GLY A 695 3.65 -32.60 9.06
C GLY A 695 3.25 -31.14 8.80
N PHE A 696 4.09 -30.34 8.13
CA PHE A 696 3.80 -28.95 7.80
C PHE A 696 3.48 -28.71 6.31
N GLY A 697 3.22 -29.77 5.53
CA GLY A 697 2.97 -29.73 4.09
C GLY A 697 1.74 -28.90 3.65
N ARG A 698 1.75 -28.46 2.38
CA ARG A 698 0.58 -27.82 1.76
C ARG A 698 -0.64 -28.76 1.79
N PRO A 699 -1.86 -28.25 2.06
CA PRO A 699 -3.09 -29.05 1.99
C PRO A 699 -3.29 -29.80 0.66
N VAL A 700 -2.89 -29.19 -0.46
CA VAL A 700 -2.88 -29.78 -1.79
C VAL A 700 -1.47 -29.70 -2.35
N SER A 701 -0.74 -30.82 -2.33
CA SER A 701 0.69 -30.85 -2.71
C SER A 701 0.91 -30.59 -4.20
N THR A 702 -0.01 -31.03 -5.07
CA THR A 702 0.10 -30.97 -6.54
C THR A 702 -0.12 -29.56 -7.15
N VAL A 703 -0.02 -28.52 -6.34
CA VAL A 703 -0.06 -27.09 -6.73
C VAL A 703 0.70 -26.26 -5.72
N GLY A 704 1.29 -25.15 -6.16
CA GLY A 704 2.02 -24.22 -5.31
C GLY A 704 1.10 -23.40 -4.41
N SER A 705 1.63 -22.27 -3.91
CA SER A 705 0.86 -21.34 -3.07
C SER A 705 -0.37 -20.82 -3.81
N ILE A 706 -1.54 -20.90 -3.18
CA ILE A 706 -2.77 -20.31 -3.70
C ILE A 706 -3.15 -19.12 -2.85
N SER A 707 -3.22 -17.94 -3.46
CA SER A 707 -3.76 -16.75 -2.82
C SER A 707 -5.22 -16.55 -3.23
N ARG A 708 -6.09 -16.30 -2.25
CA ARG A 708 -7.54 -16.25 -2.46
C ARG A 708 -8.14 -14.95 -1.95
N PHE A 709 -8.89 -14.26 -2.82
CA PHE A 709 -9.80 -13.19 -2.38
C PHE A 709 -11.16 -13.80 -2.02
N GLU A 710 -11.65 -13.54 -0.81
CA GLU A 710 -12.91 -14.08 -0.33
C GLU A 710 -13.75 -13.03 0.41
N THR A 711 -15.03 -13.33 0.68
CA THR A 711 -16.00 -12.39 1.29
C THR A 711 -16.51 -12.95 2.62
N THR A 712 -15.57 -13.31 3.50
CA THR A 712 -15.81 -14.02 4.77
C THR A 712 -15.66 -13.12 6.00
N ALA A 713 -15.02 -11.95 5.86
CA ALA A 713 -14.71 -11.08 6.99
C ALA A 713 -15.92 -10.24 7.48
N ASN A 714 -15.85 -9.81 8.73
CA ASN A 714 -16.84 -8.96 9.38
C ASN A 714 -16.17 -7.83 10.16
N SER A 715 -16.93 -6.75 10.39
CA SER A 715 -16.52 -5.64 11.25
C SER A 715 -17.68 -5.07 12.05
N ARG A 716 -17.37 -4.41 13.16
CA ARG A 716 -18.34 -3.71 13.99
C ARG A 716 -17.73 -2.43 14.53
N TYR A 717 -18.42 -1.32 14.28
CA TYR A 717 -18.14 -0.01 14.84
C TYR A 717 -19.33 0.47 15.66
N ASP A 718 -19.09 0.96 16.87
CA ASP A 718 -20.09 1.62 17.71
C ASP A 718 -19.50 2.91 18.28
N SER A 719 -20.29 3.98 18.34
CA SER A 719 -19.85 5.26 18.88
C SER A 719 -20.94 6.03 19.60
N LEU A 720 -20.52 6.72 20.66
CA LEU A 720 -21.26 7.80 21.30
C LEU A 720 -20.63 9.13 20.88
N GLN A 721 -21.42 9.99 20.25
CA GLN A 721 -20.99 11.30 19.75
C GLN A 721 -21.75 12.39 20.49
N LEU A 722 -21.03 13.26 21.18
CA LEU A 722 -21.56 14.44 21.86
C LEU A 722 -21.12 15.69 21.10
N GLN A 723 -22.03 16.63 20.89
CA GLN A 723 -21.69 17.90 20.25
C GLN A 723 -22.37 19.06 20.96
N ALA A 724 -21.65 20.16 21.10
CA ALA A 724 -22.18 21.45 21.52
C ALA A 724 -21.80 22.49 20.47
N ARG A 725 -22.78 23.25 19.98
CA ARG A 725 -22.54 24.34 19.04
C ARG A 725 -23.39 25.55 19.40
N GLY A 726 -22.80 26.72 19.24
CA GLY A 726 -23.51 27.93 19.58
C GLY A 726 -22.71 29.20 19.47
N ARG A 727 -23.32 30.26 20.00
CA ARG A 727 -22.71 31.58 20.10
C ARG A 727 -22.83 32.09 21.54
N LEU A 728 -21.68 32.42 22.14
CA LEU A 728 -21.61 33.10 23.43
C LEU A 728 -21.44 34.60 23.19
N ARG A 729 -22.40 35.41 23.67
CA ARG A 729 -22.50 36.86 23.39
C ARG A 729 -22.56 37.12 21.87
N ARG A 730 -22.23 38.33 21.41
CA ARG A 730 -22.11 38.64 19.97
C ARG A 730 -20.73 38.33 19.40
N SER A 731 -19.79 37.88 20.23
CA SER A 731 -18.36 37.84 19.92
C SER A 731 -17.79 36.45 19.73
N LEU A 732 -18.28 35.41 20.41
CA LEU A 732 -17.71 34.06 20.32
C LEU A 732 -18.68 33.09 19.65
N GLN A 733 -18.29 32.53 18.52
CA GLN A 733 -18.94 31.38 17.88
C GLN A 733 -18.09 30.15 18.14
N PHE A 734 -18.72 29.02 18.46
CA PHE A 734 -17.97 27.80 18.74
C PHE A 734 -18.76 26.54 18.37
N GLN A 735 -17.99 25.49 18.12
CA GLN A 735 -18.46 24.12 18.07
C GLN A 735 -17.41 23.23 18.72
N ALA A 736 -17.86 22.35 19.60
CA ALA A 736 -17.04 21.30 20.19
C ALA A 736 -17.76 19.96 20.01
N ALA A 737 -17.01 18.92 19.69
CA ALA A 737 -17.53 17.58 19.54
C ALA A 737 -16.57 16.57 20.18
N TYR A 738 -17.14 15.55 20.80
CA TYR A 738 -16.45 14.45 21.43
C TYR A 738 -17.04 13.14 20.94
N THR A 739 -16.20 12.20 20.52
CA THR A 739 -16.58 10.86 20.09
C THR A 739 -15.86 9.85 20.95
N LEU A 740 -16.62 8.99 21.61
CA LEU A 740 -16.16 7.75 22.22
C LEU A 740 -16.54 6.61 21.26
N SER A 741 -15.57 5.85 20.77
CA SER A 741 -15.83 4.79 19.79
C SER A 741 -15.12 3.47 20.08
N LYS A 742 -15.72 2.39 19.56
CA LYS A 742 -15.12 1.08 19.47
C LYS A 742 -15.28 0.47 18.10
N SER A 743 -14.15 0.08 17.51
CA SER A 743 -14.06 -0.60 16.23
C SER A 743 -13.34 -1.94 16.40
N ILE A 744 -13.98 -3.01 15.97
CA ILE A 744 -13.42 -4.37 15.94
C ILE A 744 -13.66 -4.98 14.57
N ASP A 745 -12.71 -5.74 14.05
CA ASP A 745 -12.82 -6.44 12.78
C ASP A 745 -11.99 -7.73 12.76
N ASP A 746 -12.29 -8.59 11.79
CA ASP A 746 -11.52 -9.79 11.53
C ASP A 746 -10.35 -9.53 10.55
N VAL A 747 -10.36 -8.39 9.86
CA VAL A 747 -9.28 -7.85 9.01
C VAL A 747 -9.66 -6.40 8.69
N SER A 748 -8.70 -5.47 8.67
CA SER A 748 -8.99 -4.05 8.43
C SER A 748 -8.97 -3.64 6.95
N ASP A 749 -8.20 -4.34 6.12
CA ASP A 749 -8.14 -4.14 4.66
C ASP A 749 -7.57 -5.40 3.98
N VAL A 750 -7.76 -5.52 2.67
CA VAL A 750 -7.25 -6.63 1.85
C VAL A 750 -5.81 -6.45 1.38
N PHE A 751 -5.23 -5.27 1.62
CA PHE A 751 -3.83 -4.95 1.39
C PHE A 751 -3.23 -4.46 2.69
N ASP A 752 -1.93 -4.67 2.87
CA ASP A 752 -1.24 -4.23 4.07
C ASP A 752 -1.40 -2.71 4.24
N LEU A 753 -2.14 -2.35 5.28
CA LEU A 753 -2.22 -0.99 5.78
C LEU A 753 -1.38 -0.86 7.04
N ALA A 754 -0.97 0.36 7.37
CA ALA A 754 -0.29 0.63 8.62
C ALA A 754 -1.08 0.04 9.80
N GLY A 755 -0.40 -0.80 10.59
CA GLY A 755 -0.90 -1.36 11.85
C GLY A 755 -0.93 -2.88 11.95
N ALA A 756 -1.26 -3.61 10.89
CA ALA A 756 -1.29 -5.09 10.92
C ALA A 756 -1.20 -5.67 9.51
N PRO A 757 -0.68 -6.90 9.34
CA PRO A 757 -0.77 -7.62 8.07
C PRO A 757 -2.22 -7.81 7.60
N ALA A 758 -2.43 -7.84 6.29
CA ALA A 758 -3.72 -8.12 5.66
C ALA A 758 -4.03 -9.61 5.58
N LEU A 759 -3.00 -10.44 5.44
CA LEU A 759 -3.11 -11.89 5.59
C LEU A 759 -3.32 -12.25 7.07
N PRO A 760 -4.17 -13.27 7.36
CA PRO A 760 -4.25 -13.81 8.70
C PRO A 760 -2.91 -14.45 9.11
N GLN A 761 -2.70 -14.62 10.41
CA GLN A 761 -1.58 -15.43 10.90
C GLN A 761 -1.73 -16.89 10.47
N ASN A 762 -2.96 -17.39 10.41
CA ASN A 762 -3.27 -18.74 9.95
C ASN A 762 -4.50 -18.74 9.03
N SER A 763 -4.26 -19.00 7.74
CA SER A 763 -5.30 -19.01 6.71
C SER A 763 -6.27 -20.19 6.79
N LEU A 764 -5.99 -21.21 7.60
CA LEU A 764 -6.82 -22.41 7.74
C LEU A 764 -7.87 -22.28 8.85
N THR A 765 -7.60 -21.48 9.90
CA THR A 765 -8.48 -21.34 11.07
C THR A 765 -9.12 -19.95 11.21
N LEU A 766 -8.46 -18.90 10.69
CA LEU A 766 -8.98 -17.52 10.59
C LEU A 766 -9.34 -16.82 11.91
N ASP A 767 -8.65 -17.12 13.01
CA ASP A 767 -8.85 -16.44 14.31
C ASP A 767 -8.13 -15.07 14.39
N GLU A 768 -8.74 -14.06 13.75
CA GLU A 768 -8.14 -12.72 13.55
C GLU A 768 -8.93 -11.57 14.18
N ARG A 769 -9.91 -11.89 15.02
CA ARG A 769 -10.85 -10.88 15.53
C ARG A 769 -10.21 -10.02 16.61
N GLY A 770 -9.91 -8.77 16.27
CA GLY A 770 -9.25 -7.81 17.16
C GLY A 770 -9.77 -6.38 17.00
N PRO A 771 -9.16 -5.40 17.71
CA PRO A 771 -9.33 -3.99 17.38
C PRO A 771 -8.99 -3.73 15.91
N SER A 772 -9.75 -2.89 15.21
CA SER A 772 -9.37 -2.50 13.84
C SER A 772 -8.15 -1.57 13.85
N ASN A 773 -7.38 -1.50 12.75
CA ASN A 773 -6.28 -0.52 12.59
C ASN A 773 -6.78 0.95 12.74
N PHE A 774 -8.09 1.14 12.59
CA PHE A 774 -8.79 2.42 12.70
C PHE A 774 -9.45 2.67 14.08
N ASP A 775 -9.19 1.81 15.08
CA ASP A 775 -9.80 1.88 16.40
C ASP A 775 -9.25 3.04 17.26
N VAL A 776 -9.79 4.23 17.00
CA VAL A 776 -9.59 5.42 17.83
C VAL A 776 -10.66 5.47 18.92
N ARG A 777 -10.25 5.33 20.18
CA ARG A 777 -11.14 5.29 21.34
C ARG A 777 -11.77 6.64 21.66
N HIS A 778 -10.94 7.67 21.77
CA HIS A 778 -11.39 9.02 22.11
C HIS A 778 -10.97 9.98 21.01
N ARG A 779 -11.92 10.79 20.55
CA ARG A 779 -11.65 11.89 19.62
C ARG A 779 -12.38 13.14 20.09
N PHE A 780 -11.63 14.22 20.29
CA PHE A 780 -12.17 15.53 20.60
C PHE A 780 -11.81 16.49 19.47
N THR A 781 -12.77 17.29 19.03
CA THR A 781 -12.56 18.33 18.03
C THR A 781 -13.23 19.61 18.47
N TYR A 782 -12.60 20.75 18.21
CA TYR A 782 -13.21 22.04 18.43
C TYR A 782 -12.91 22.99 17.27
N ASN A 783 -13.80 23.96 17.10
CA ASN A 783 -13.53 25.17 16.35
C ASN A 783 -14.18 26.36 17.06
N PHE A 784 -13.54 27.52 16.98
CA PHE A 784 -14.13 28.76 17.46
C PHE A 784 -13.71 29.94 16.59
N ILE A 785 -14.56 30.98 16.60
CA ILE A 785 -14.27 32.29 16.03
C ILE A 785 -14.62 33.32 17.10
N TYR A 786 -13.65 34.14 17.46
CA TYR A 786 -13.78 35.23 18.41
C TYR A 786 -13.57 36.57 17.71
N ASP A 787 -14.66 37.31 17.54
CA ASP A 787 -14.70 38.68 17.07
C ASP A 787 -14.45 39.64 18.23
N PHE A 788 -13.34 40.38 18.20
CA PHE A 788 -13.10 41.41 19.20
C PHE A 788 -14.17 42.51 19.09
N PRO A 789 -14.72 42.98 20.22
CA PRO A 789 -15.79 43.97 20.21
C PRO A 789 -15.36 45.28 19.55
N THR A 790 -16.31 46.00 18.95
CA THR A 790 -16.03 47.31 18.33
C THR A 790 -15.70 48.35 19.39
N LEU A 791 -14.46 48.81 19.42
CA LEU A 791 -13.90 49.69 20.47
C LEU A 791 -14.24 51.17 20.25
N ARG A 792 -15.52 51.50 19.98
CA ARG A 792 -15.94 52.86 19.58
C ARG A 792 -15.52 53.95 20.58
N ASP A 793 -15.49 53.63 21.87
CA ASP A 793 -15.23 54.56 22.99
C ASP A 793 -13.76 54.59 23.47
N ARG A 794 -12.85 53.94 22.74
CA ARG A 794 -11.41 53.91 23.08
C ARG A 794 -10.60 54.85 22.18
N SER A 795 -9.35 55.13 22.57
CA SER A 795 -8.46 56.02 21.83
C SER A 795 -8.28 55.57 20.37
N ARG A 796 -7.96 56.51 19.48
CA ARG A 796 -7.76 56.23 18.04
C ARG A 796 -6.67 55.17 17.82
N VAL A 797 -5.61 55.20 18.61
CA VAL A 797 -4.53 54.20 18.62
C VAL A 797 -5.06 52.83 19.05
N PHE A 798 -5.85 52.76 20.12
CA PHE A 798 -6.41 51.50 20.60
C PHE A 798 -7.39 50.88 19.59
N ARG A 799 -8.20 51.70 18.90
CA ARG A 799 -9.06 51.28 17.79
C ARG A 799 -8.27 50.78 16.58
N LEU A 800 -7.17 51.45 16.23
CA LEU A 800 -6.28 51.01 15.16
C LEU A 800 -5.66 49.65 15.49
N LEU A 801 -5.19 49.45 16.72
CA LEU A 801 -4.53 48.19 17.14
C LEU A 801 -5.51 47.02 17.29
N PHE A 802 -6.69 47.23 17.90
CA PHE A 802 -7.57 46.12 18.29
C PHE A 802 -8.93 46.07 17.56
N GLY A 803 -9.33 47.11 16.83
CA GLY A 803 -10.60 47.13 16.09
C GLY A 803 -10.59 46.23 14.85
N GLY A 804 -11.63 45.42 14.62
CA GLY A 804 -11.68 44.51 13.47
C GLY A 804 -10.69 43.34 13.55
N LEU A 805 -10.17 43.07 14.75
CA LEU A 805 -9.38 41.87 15.04
C LEU A 805 -10.34 40.67 15.24
N GLN A 806 -10.00 39.55 14.63
CA GLN A 806 -10.68 38.28 14.80
C GLN A 806 -9.63 37.19 15.03
N VAL A 807 -9.90 36.34 16.01
CA VAL A 807 -9.10 35.14 16.28
C VAL A 807 -9.99 33.93 16.03
N ALA A 808 -9.51 32.99 15.23
CA ALA A 808 -10.15 31.71 15.05
C ALA A 808 -9.18 30.60 15.45
N GLY A 809 -9.71 29.52 16.00
CA GLY A 809 -8.91 28.36 16.38
C GLY A 809 -9.62 27.08 16.01
N THR A 810 -8.85 26.10 15.58
CA THR A 810 -9.31 24.73 15.36
C THR A 810 -8.39 23.79 16.09
N GLY A 811 -8.92 22.63 16.50
CA GLY A 811 -8.05 21.63 17.08
C GLY A 811 -8.70 20.26 17.14
N ARG A 812 -7.84 19.26 17.20
CA ARG A 812 -8.20 17.86 17.30
C ARG A 812 -7.25 17.17 18.27
N TYR A 813 -7.83 16.40 19.17
CA TYR A 813 -7.14 15.39 19.95
C TYR A 813 -7.71 14.02 19.61
N GLN A 814 -6.86 13.02 19.50
CA GLN A 814 -7.31 11.64 19.43
C GLN A 814 -6.30 10.67 20.02
N THR A 815 -6.81 9.60 20.60
CA THR A 815 -5.99 8.49 21.11
C THR A 815 -5.33 7.70 20.00
N ALA A 816 -4.25 7.03 20.35
CA ALA A 816 -3.45 6.19 19.49
C ALA A 816 -4.22 5.10 18.73
N GLN A 817 -3.80 4.87 17.49
CA GLN A 817 -4.19 3.72 16.68
C GLN A 817 -3.52 2.45 17.22
N PRO A 818 -4.20 1.29 17.15
CA PRO A 818 -3.57 0.04 17.53
C PRO A 818 -2.69 -0.52 16.41
N PHE A 819 -1.75 -1.39 16.78
CA PHE A 819 -0.90 -2.12 15.84
C PHE A 819 -0.49 -3.49 16.38
N THR A 820 0.00 -4.34 15.48
CA THR A 820 0.47 -5.70 15.70
C THR A 820 1.98 -5.74 15.54
N VAL A 821 2.66 -6.33 16.52
CA VAL A 821 4.08 -6.67 16.41
C VAL A 821 4.20 -8.06 15.82
N ASN A 822 5.01 -8.19 14.79
CA ASN A 822 5.26 -9.43 14.07
C ASN A 822 6.76 -9.73 14.07
N THR A 823 7.12 -10.97 13.79
CA THR A 823 8.48 -11.33 13.40
C THR A 823 8.56 -11.44 11.88
N TYR A 824 9.74 -11.24 11.30
CA TYR A 824 9.96 -11.55 9.89
C TYR A 824 10.35 -13.02 9.63
N ILE A 825 10.26 -13.86 10.66
CA ILE A 825 10.55 -15.29 10.61
C ILE A 825 9.22 -16.03 10.49
N ASP A 826 9.16 -16.97 9.55
CA ASP A 826 8.06 -17.93 9.48
C ASP A 826 8.24 -18.97 10.61
N VAL A 827 7.65 -18.68 11.77
CA VAL A 827 7.79 -19.53 12.96
C VAL A 827 6.81 -20.69 12.89
N ASN A 828 5.60 -20.48 12.35
CA ASN A 828 4.58 -21.51 12.24
C ASN A 828 4.72 -22.41 10.99
N LEU A 829 5.69 -22.12 10.12
CA LEU A 829 6.08 -22.89 8.93
C LEU A 829 4.96 -22.97 7.89
N ASP A 830 4.16 -21.91 7.78
CA ASP A 830 3.03 -21.84 6.85
C ASP A 830 3.35 -21.06 5.56
N GLY A 831 4.60 -20.60 5.42
CA GLY A 831 5.14 -19.89 4.29
C GLY A 831 4.68 -18.44 4.16
N ASN A 832 4.03 -17.88 5.18
CA ASN A 832 3.62 -16.47 5.24
C ASN A 832 4.32 -15.77 6.41
N ILE A 833 4.72 -14.52 6.19
CA ILE A 833 5.43 -13.73 7.19
C ILE A 833 4.42 -12.89 8.00
N THR A 834 3.53 -13.59 8.72
CA THR A 834 2.43 -12.98 9.50
C THR A 834 2.45 -13.34 10.98
N ASP A 835 3.48 -14.07 11.41
CA ASP A 835 3.69 -14.59 12.75
C ASP A 835 3.71 -13.48 13.80
N ARG A 836 2.89 -13.63 14.84
CA ARG A 836 2.84 -12.73 15.99
C ARG A 836 3.67 -13.29 17.14
N LEU A 837 3.95 -12.43 18.11
CA LEU A 837 4.67 -12.84 19.32
C LEU A 837 3.86 -13.87 20.14
N ASN A 838 4.58 -14.65 20.93
CA ASN A 838 4.02 -15.57 21.90
C ASN A 838 3.80 -14.92 23.27
N THR A 839 4.68 -14.01 23.67
CA THR A 839 4.60 -13.27 24.93
C THR A 839 5.00 -11.81 24.76
N THR A 840 4.58 -10.98 25.71
CA THR A 840 5.07 -9.60 25.87
C THR A 840 6.24 -9.51 26.86
N ASP A 841 6.63 -10.62 27.48
CA ASP A 841 7.73 -10.67 28.44
C ASP A 841 9.06 -10.46 27.71
N GLY A 842 9.64 -9.26 27.86
CA GLY A 842 10.75 -8.79 27.02
C GLY A 842 10.46 -7.46 26.33
N LEU A 843 9.23 -6.95 26.43
CA LEU A 843 8.82 -5.63 25.93
C LEU A 843 8.48 -4.68 27.06
N LEU A 844 9.09 -3.50 27.04
CA LEU A 844 8.78 -2.38 27.91
C LEU A 844 7.92 -1.35 27.17
N GLN A 845 6.77 -1.01 27.74
CA GLN A 845 6.00 0.16 27.31
C GLN A 845 6.57 1.42 27.97
N THR A 846 7.15 2.31 27.17
CA THR A 846 8.01 3.40 27.68
C THR A 846 7.24 4.67 28.07
N GLY A 847 6.04 4.87 27.54
CA GLY A 847 5.32 6.15 27.59
C GLY A 847 5.89 7.23 26.65
N ASP A 848 6.99 6.97 25.96
CA ASP A 848 7.52 7.83 24.90
C ASP A 848 6.64 7.67 23.64
N ARG A 849 6.22 8.81 23.08
CA ARG A 849 5.38 8.83 21.86
C ARG A 849 6.19 8.53 20.61
N ARG A 850 7.49 8.77 20.64
CA ARG A 850 8.40 8.46 19.54
C ARG A 850 8.78 6.98 19.57
N GLN A 851 8.97 6.41 20.75
CA GLN A 851 9.35 5.01 20.91
C GLN A 851 8.49 4.27 21.95
N PRO A 852 7.21 3.97 21.66
CA PRO A 852 6.28 3.43 22.66
C PRO A 852 6.66 2.04 23.18
N LEU A 853 7.45 1.26 22.44
CA LEU A 853 7.94 -0.06 22.82
C LEU A 853 9.47 -0.10 22.79
N ARG A 854 10.07 -0.77 23.77
CA ARG A 854 11.51 -1.09 23.82
C ARG A 854 11.71 -2.54 24.19
N LEU A 855 12.77 -3.14 23.67
CA LEU A 855 13.23 -4.45 24.11
C LEU A 855 13.93 -4.33 25.47
N THR A 856 13.74 -5.35 26.31
CA THR A 856 14.44 -5.51 27.59
C THR A 856 15.33 -6.75 27.63
N THR A 857 15.46 -7.43 26.48
CA THR A 857 16.28 -8.62 26.29
C THR A 857 16.92 -8.54 24.90
N ASP A 858 18.12 -9.09 24.79
CA ASP A 858 18.82 -9.25 23.52
C ASP A 858 18.46 -10.58 22.84
N ASP A 859 17.92 -11.54 23.60
CA ASP A 859 17.43 -12.81 23.07
C ASP A 859 15.97 -12.68 22.63
N LEU A 860 15.78 -12.43 21.33
CA LEU A 860 14.47 -12.27 20.70
C LEU A 860 13.71 -13.60 20.54
N SER A 861 14.39 -14.74 20.65
CA SER A 861 13.75 -16.06 20.55
C SER A 861 12.72 -16.29 21.67
N LEU A 862 12.94 -15.67 22.83
CA LEU A 862 12.06 -15.74 24.00
C LEU A 862 10.67 -15.12 23.76
N LEU A 863 10.56 -14.19 22.81
CA LEU A 863 9.29 -13.52 22.50
C LEU A 863 8.51 -14.25 21.41
N ARG A 864 9.15 -15.14 20.64
CA ARG A 864 8.54 -15.88 19.52
C ARG A 864 7.79 -17.12 20.01
N ALA A 865 6.93 -17.65 19.16
CA ALA A 865 6.29 -18.93 19.41
C ALA A 865 7.29 -20.08 19.26
N PRO A 866 7.00 -21.26 19.84
CA PRO A 866 7.69 -22.48 19.45
C PRO A 866 7.57 -22.70 17.94
N VAL A 867 8.63 -23.18 17.29
CA VAL A 867 8.62 -23.50 15.86
C VAL A 867 7.48 -24.48 15.54
N GLY A 868 6.75 -24.22 14.46
CA GLY A 868 5.53 -24.92 14.05
C GLY A 868 4.25 -24.49 14.79
N SER A 869 4.31 -23.44 15.62
CA SER A 869 3.16 -22.96 16.39
C SER A 869 2.84 -21.49 16.13
N ASP A 870 1.54 -21.19 16.16
CA ASP A 870 1.00 -19.85 16.10
C ASP A 870 1.30 -19.03 17.37
N GLY A 871 1.65 -17.75 17.18
CA GLY A 871 1.77 -16.76 18.25
C GLY A 871 0.48 -16.56 19.05
N GLN A 872 0.62 -16.36 20.37
CA GLN A 872 -0.50 -16.21 21.31
C GLN A 872 -0.95 -14.75 21.50
N ILE A 873 -0.12 -13.78 21.11
CA ILE A 873 -0.51 -12.37 21.19
C ILE A 873 -1.52 -12.04 20.10
N GLY A 874 -2.68 -11.50 20.50
CA GLY A 874 -3.76 -11.17 19.59
C GLY A 874 -3.41 -10.03 18.62
N ARG A 875 -4.07 -10.02 17.47
CA ARG A 875 -3.99 -8.92 16.50
C ARG A 875 -4.33 -7.57 17.16
N ASN A 876 -3.54 -6.55 16.84
CA ASN A 876 -3.74 -5.15 17.25
C ASN A 876 -3.75 -4.93 18.77
N THR A 877 -2.86 -5.63 19.49
CA THR A 877 -2.70 -5.54 20.94
C THR A 877 -2.00 -4.24 21.38
N PHE A 878 -1.03 -3.74 20.62
CA PHE A 878 -0.23 -2.57 20.98
C PHE A 878 -0.87 -1.27 20.46
N ARG A 879 -0.43 -0.10 20.95
CA ARG A 879 -0.93 1.22 20.53
C ARG A 879 0.20 2.22 20.32
N ALA A 880 0.08 3.00 19.24
CA ALA A 880 1.04 4.03 18.85
C ALA A 880 0.97 5.28 19.74
N GLY A 881 1.53 6.41 19.30
CA GLY A 881 1.39 7.71 19.95
C GLY A 881 0.01 8.35 19.74
N ASP A 882 -0.46 9.15 20.70
CA ASP A 882 -1.63 9.99 20.53
C ASP A 882 -1.33 11.23 19.66
N THR A 883 -2.34 11.76 18.98
CA THR A 883 -2.17 12.93 18.10
C THR A 883 -2.91 14.14 18.64
N LEU A 884 -2.24 15.28 18.67
CA LEU A 884 -2.79 16.58 19.06
C LEU A 884 -2.39 17.61 18.00
N GLU A 885 -3.41 18.24 17.41
CA GLU A 885 -3.26 19.30 16.42
C GLU A 885 -4.04 20.52 16.92
N LEU A 886 -3.38 21.67 16.95
CA LEU A 886 -3.95 22.95 17.36
C LEU A 886 -3.54 23.98 16.33
N ASP A 887 -4.51 24.60 15.66
CA ASP A 887 -4.27 25.64 14.68
C ASP A 887 -4.91 26.94 15.13
N LEU A 888 -4.28 28.05 14.73
CA LEU A 888 -4.69 29.39 15.09
C LEU A 888 -4.64 30.30 13.87
N ALA A 889 -5.72 31.03 13.62
CA ALA A 889 -5.78 32.07 12.62
C ALA A 889 -6.05 33.41 13.30
N VAL A 890 -5.22 34.40 12.97
CA VAL A 890 -5.41 35.79 13.41
C VAL A 890 -5.66 36.63 12.17
N SER A 891 -6.78 37.34 12.14
CA SER A 891 -7.09 38.26 11.06
C SER A 891 -7.43 39.65 11.56
N LYS A 892 -7.04 40.65 10.80
CA LYS A 892 -7.22 42.06 11.09
C LYS A 892 -7.80 42.74 9.87
N ARG A 893 -8.99 43.31 10.05
CA ARG A 893 -9.66 44.13 9.04
C ARG A 893 -9.40 45.61 9.30
N PHE A 894 -8.86 46.29 8.29
CA PHE A 894 -8.79 47.74 8.20
C PHE A 894 -9.88 48.23 7.24
N ALA A 895 -10.80 49.05 7.75
CA ALA A 895 -11.75 49.77 6.90
C ALA A 895 -11.06 51.05 6.41
N LEU A 896 -10.66 51.08 5.14
CA LEU A 896 -10.00 52.24 4.53
C LEU A 896 -11.03 53.28 4.06
N SER A 897 -12.14 52.81 3.49
CA SER A 897 -13.32 53.61 3.14
C SER A 897 -14.60 52.76 3.23
N GLU A 898 -15.75 53.30 2.82
CA GLU A 898 -17.02 52.55 2.78
C GLU A 898 -17.02 51.42 1.75
N ARG A 899 -16.21 51.55 0.69
CA ARG A 899 -16.08 50.55 -0.38
C ARG A 899 -14.78 49.76 -0.29
N GLN A 900 -13.76 50.32 0.37
CA GLN A 900 -12.43 49.72 0.44
C GLN A 900 -12.12 49.12 1.81
N ASN A 901 -11.71 47.85 1.80
CA ASN A 901 -11.19 47.18 2.99
C ASN A 901 -9.90 46.41 2.70
N LEU A 902 -9.02 46.39 3.70
CA LEU A 902 -7.81 45.60 3.71
C LEU A 902 -7.91 44.56 4.83
N ILE A 903 -7.65 43.30 4.52
CA ILE A 903 -7.62 42.21 5.50
C ILE A 903 -6.22 41.62 5.49
N LEU A 904 -5.56 41.68 6.64
CA LEU A 904 -4.36 40.91 6.93
C LEU A 904 -4.76 39.65 7.67
N ARG A 905 -4.24 38.50 7.28
CA ARG A 905 -4.46 37.22 7.95
C ARG A 905 -3.15 36.47 8.10
N ALA A 906 -2.95 35.88 9.27
CA ALA A 906 -1.89 34.94 9.56
C ALA A 906 -2.53 33.62 10.02
N ASP A 907 -2.26 32.54 9.32
CA ASP A 907 -2.67 31.17 9.69
C ASP A 907 -1.44 30.43 10.22
N ILE A 908 -1.54 29.89 11.44
CA ILE A 908 -0.49 29.15 12.13
C ILE A 908 -1.01 27.72 12.34
N PHE A 909 -0.49 26.80 11.54
CA PHE A 909 -0.79 25.37 11.64
C PHE A 909 0.17 24.72 12.61
N ASN A 910 -0.31 23.76 13.41
CA ASN A 910 0.47 23.15 14.50
C ASN A 910 1.12 24.22 15.39
N PHE A 911 0.27 25.07 15.98
CA PHE A 911 0.63 26.24 16.78
C PHE A 911 1.66 25.94 17.88
N ILE A 912 1.58 24.79 18.53
CA ILE A 912 2.53 24.38 19.59
C ILE A 912 3.76 23.63 19.05
N ASN A 913 3.85 23.40 17.74
CA ASN A 913 4.90 22.62 17.07
C ASN A 913 5.12 21.23 17.71
N ARG A 914 4.03 20.53 18.04
CA ARG A 914 4.09 19.18 18.58
C ARG A 914 4.28 18.19 17.43
N ALA A 915 5.30 17.34 17.51
CA ALA A 915 5.43 16.20 16.62
C ALA A 915 4.34 15.16 16.91
N ASN A 916 3.61 14.72 15.89
CA ASN A 916 2.65 13.62 15.97
C ASN A 916 3.23 12.44 15.22
N PHE A 917 3.71 11.43 15.95
CA PHE A 917 4.37 10.25 15.41
C PHE A 917 3.37 9.24 14.85
N GLY A 918 3.76 8.52 13.82
CA GLY A 918 3.01 7.41 13.24
C GLY A 918 3.08 6.13 14.05
N ILE A 919 2.72 5.02 13.40
CA ILE A 919 2.93 3.68 13.96
C ILE A 919 4.45 3.42 13.95
N PRO A 920 5.03 2.94 15.07
CA PRO A 920 6.46 2.65 15.15
C PRO A 920 6.84 1.45 14.28
N GLU A 921 8.15 1.26 14.07
CA GLU A 921 8.68 0.01 13.53
C GLU A 921 8.21 -1.15 14.41
N ARG A 922 7.51 -2.09 13.79
CA ARG A 922 6.68 -3.11 14.46
C ARG A 922 7.20 -4.51 14.22
N ILE A 923 8.20 -4.68 13.37
CA ILE A 923 8.85 -5.98 13.15
C ILE A 923 9.92 -6.13 14.22
N LEU A 924 9.79 -7.19 15.03
CA LEU A 924 10.58 -7.41 16.25
C LEU A 924 12.08 -7.26 16.02
N GLU A 925 12.57 -7.80 14.91
CA GLU A 925 13.98 -7.87 14.59
C GLU A 925 14.47 -6.75 13.65
N SER A 926 13.61 -5.78 13.29
CA SER A 926 14.02 -4.63 12.46
C SER A 926 14.92 -3.66 13.23
N PRO A 927 15.92 -3.03 12.56
CA PRO A 927 16.64 -1.90 13.12
C PRO A 927 15.66 -0.78 13.53
N GLY A 928 15.84 -0.23 14.72
CA GLY A 928 14.95 0.81 15.24
C GLY A 928 13.59 0.28 15.70
N PHE A 929 13.46 -1.02 16.03
CA PHE A 929 12.22 -1.56 16.61
C PHE A 929 11.64 -0.65 17.70
N GLY A 930 10.34 -0.39 17.58
CA GLY A 930 9.59 0.47 18.46
C GLY A 930 9.74 1.96 18.19
N GLU A 931 10.67 2.43 17.34
CA GLU A 931 10.82 3.85 16.97
C GLU A 931 9.86 4.25 15.84
N ALA A 932 9.31 5.46 15.92
CA ALA A 932 8.54 6.06 14.85
C ALA A 932 9.45 6.64 13.77
N THR A 933 9.32 6.15 12.55
CA THR A 933 10.12 6.55 11.38
C THR A 933 9.52 7.74 10.64
N GLU A 934 8.26 8.09 10.93
CA GLU A 934 7.54 9.19 10.31
C GLU A 934 6.59 9.93 11.26
N THR A 935 6.16 11.12 10.83
CA THR A 935 5.12 11.90 11.50
C THR A 935 3.86 11.95 10.65
N VAL A 936 2.69 11.85 11.30
CA VAL A 936 1.38 11.86 10.63
C VAL A 936 0.84 13.27 10.39
N THR A 937 1.48 14.30 10.96
CA THR A 937 1.18 15.71 10.71
C THR A 937 2.46 16.49 10.47
N PRO A 938 2.47 17.47 9.54
CA PRO A 938 3.62 18.36 9.35
C PRO A 938 3.99 19.14 10.62
N GLY A 939 5.23 19.64 10.65
CA GLY A 939 5.66 20.64 11.62
C GLY A 939 4.90 21.97 11.51
N ARG A 940 5.24 22.94 12.36
CA ARG A 940 4.59 24.26 12.36
C ARG A 940 4.75 24.94 11.00
N ARG A 941 3.65 25.43 10.45
CA ARG A 941 3.64 26.23 9.20
C ARG A 941 2.89 27.53 9.42
N ILE A 942 3.45 28.62 8.91
CA ILE A 942 2.86 29.96 9.01
C ILE A 942 2.58 30.46 7.60
N GLN A 943 1.33 30.86 7.35
CA GLN A 943 0.90 31.44 6.09
C GLN A 943 0.39 32.86 6.31
N PHE A 944 0.86 33.79 5.49
CA PHE A 944 0.38 35.18 5.50
C PHE A 944 -0.46 35.44 4.25
N ALA A 945 -1.61 36.08 4.44
CA ALA A 945 -2.49 36.47 3.37
C ALA A 945 -2.88 37.96 3.49
N LEU A 946 -2.85 38.64 2.34
CA LEU A 946 -3.31 40.01 2.15
C LEU A 946 -4.50 40.00 1.19
N LYS A 947 -5.66 40.50 1.63
CA LYS A 947 -6.81 40.69 0.75
C LYS A 947 -7.22 42.17 0.73
N TYR A 948 -7.22 42.75 -0.45
CA TYR A 948 -7.76 44.09 -0.69
C TYR A 948 -9.07 43.97 -1.48
N SER A 949 -10.15 44.54 -0.95
CA SER A 949 -11.45 44.61 -1.62
C SER A 949 -11.78 46.08 -1.87
N PHE A 950 -12.23 46.44 -3.07
CA PHE A 950 -12.46 47.82 -3.50
C PHE A 950 -13.79 48.01 -4.23
#